data_AF-A0A945NS65-F1
#
_entry.id   AF-A0A945NS65-F1
#
_cell.length_a   1.000
_cell.length_b   1.000
_cell.length_c   1.000
_cell.angle_alpha   90.00
_cell.angle_beta   90.00
_cell.angle_gamma   90.00
#
_symmetry.space_group_name_H-M   'P 1'
#
loop_
_entity.id
_entity.type
_entity.pdbx_description
1 polymer ?
#
loop_
_entity_poly.entity_id
_entity_poly.type
_entity_poly.pdbx_seq_one_letter_code
_entity_poly.pdbx_strand_id
1 'polypeptide(L)'
;MAFSLRKILCLTLCAALLGFGSVSTSANARETWGTMVFEIENGWNAVDVGLPLPVEDVAVVTVPTQKGRVAPGSHPVVLLLHGQHNFCYASSDVPNLVPNPVPAWCSDPAELTPVPSHMGYQYLAKDIAREGNIVISISANGINGQANANNAVEMTARAALVEYHLGALAAANSGSQQGYGSRLVGHVNSRSTVLMGHSRGGEGVMHAAQSINGSRDSRLSIKGVLNFAPVNNSQQAVGNIPVATLLPACDGDVSNQIGQSYVDRARDLYGYWAQLQSAVWMPGGNHNYLNTEWTPGSSISNTGADDALYEYADPSVDGSCKAELRLTPGEERIVGRDYLRAFNRMIQGGKNSDVSFFDGSGKVPSATKKLGIDMRSSSFGGPDSLILVPTPDTDLEASGAKTFICNGSNLSSIQKVCASGFANVGVGFSNANQATAWLTNGAYPPLLLPTRFAVQTQWEGAGTAWASFDEVKDLSGATHVSSRVVVSSPAPADLVLVLRDESGSEAQLQPTVKSHAVTSHGLAFRMWPQSIVSELTQTGPLDLKRITHVGLRASGPGDAWLLDVSARNPNRPKSTKLLPAASLTDLTVTTGPGESTSQVRVSLDTPAGEGGTFAYVISHGGEVVKPQSGVGTVTPGARFASIPVSVSMPETSTGPTLAKVNFYPLSGMSVADSESRLIVLPIGVAIPTARIIQAQAAAPAGSVLTWTIRAAEDVLDASFEAMFVDQDIPREYEEQFLELNPHIYLEGRRVYAPFDQMSNGEFKLSLALPSGIPAGTYFELEVLPRGALITNPSELVGWVSQ
;
A
#
# COMPACT_ATOMS: atom_id res chain seq x y z
N MET A 1 -40.06 40.35 -72.18
CA MET A 1 -41.44 40.09 -71.73
C MET A 1 -41.39 38.96 -70.71
N ALA A 2 -41.94 39.24 -69.52
CA ALA A 2 -42.41 38.36 -68.42
C ALA A 2 -41.45 37.27 -67.86
N PHE A 3 -41.02 37.30 -66.58
CA PHE A 3 -41.80 36.99 -65.34
C PHE A 3 -42.56 35.64 -65.46
N SER A 4 -42.51 34.69 -64.53
CA SER A 4 -42.80 34.86 -63.10
C SER A 4 -42.60 33.56 -62.29
N LEU A 5 -42.44 33.73 -60.96
CA LEU A 5 -42.75 32.80 -59.86
C LEU A 5 -41.90 31.52 -59.69
N ARG A 6 -40.78 31.64 -58.96
CA ARG A 6 -40.23 30.58 -58.08
C ARG A 6 -39.20 31.16 -57.12
N LYS A 7 -39.65 31.89 -56.11
CA LYS A 7 -38.96 32.27 -54.86
C LYS A 7 -40.00 33.04 -54.04
N ILE A 8 -40.10 32.78 -52.73
CA ILE A 8 -41.14 33.25 -51.79
C ILE A 8 -42.35 32.30 -51.68
N LEU A 9 -42.13 31.09 -51.16
CA LEU A 9 -43.08 30.37 -50.28
C LEU A 9 -42.40 29.12 -49.67
N CYS A 10 -41.37 29.32 -48.85
CA CYS A 10 -40.77 28.22 -48.07
C CYS A 10 -40.14 28.72 -46.76
N LEU A 11 -40.73 29.76 -46.15
CA LEU A 11 -40.16 30.45 -44.99
C LEU A 11 -41.08 30.56 -43.78
N THR A 12 -42.16 29.78 -43.73
CA THR A 12 -43.12 29.88 -42.61
C THR A 12 -43.66 28.55 -42.08
N LEU A 13 -43.06 27.41 -42.41
CA LEU A 13 -43.53 26.10 -41.90
C LEU A 13 -42.43 25.11 -41.47
N CYS A 14 -41.25 25.60 -41.05
CA CYS A 14 -40.19 24.75 -40.46
C CYS A 14 -39.67 25.26 -39.10
N ALA A 15 -40.34 26.21 -38.45
CA ALA A 15 -39.91 26.79 -37.19
C ALA A 15 -40.55 26.15 -35.93
N ALA A 16 -41.14 24.95 -36.03
CA ALA A 16 -41.84 24.32 -34.91
C ALA A 16 -41.30 22.95 -34.48
N LEU A 17 -40.17 22.45 -35.03
CA LEU A 17 -39.65 21.10 -34.69
C LEU A 17 -38.13 21.00 -34.46
N LEU A 18 -37.41 22.11 -34.29
CA LEU A 18 -36.00 22.10 -33.90
C LEU A 18 -35.72 23.11 -32.79
N GLY A 19 -36.23 22.81 -31.60
CA GLY A 19 -35.80 23.45 -30.36
C GLY A 19 -34.52 22.80 -29.83
N PHE A 20 -33.40 22.90 -30.55
CA PHE A 20 -32.09 22.75 -29.92
C PHE A 20 -31.86 24.00 -29.09
N GLY A 21 -32.32 23.95 -27.83
CA GLY A 21 -31.87 24.88 -26.81
C GLY A 21 -30.38 24.68 -26.64
N SER A 22 -29.58 25.59 -27.19
CA SER A 22 -28.21 25.80 -26.78
C SER A 22 -28.22 26.13 -25.29
N VAL A 23 -27.97 25.13 -24.44
CA VAL A 23 -27.62 25.37 -23.05
C VAL A 23 -26.27 26.06 -23.08
N SER A 24 -26.29 27.38 -23.05
CA SER A 24 -25.13 28.18 -22.69
C SER A 24 -24.71 27.74 -21.30
N THR A 25 -23.64 26.96 -21.20
CA THR A 25 -22.96 26.69 -19.94
C THR A 25 -22.23 27.96 -19.51
N SER A 26 -22.99 28.94 -18.99
CA SER A 26 -22.40 29.98 -18.18
C SER A 26 -21.76 29.30 -16.97
N ALA A 27 -20.49 29.58 -16.75
CA ALA A 27 -19.77 29.24 -15.54
C ALA A 27 -20.44 29.98 -14.36
N ASN A 28 -21.55 29.45 -13.87
CA ASN A 28 -22.24 29.98 -12.71
C ASN A 28 -21.43 29.64 -11.46
N ALA A 29 -21.17 30.65 -10.64
CA ALA A 29 -20.68 30.47 -9.28
C ALA A 29 -21.52 29.37 -8.61
N ARG A 30 -20.88 28.27 -8.20
CA ARG A 30 -21.58 27.17 -7.53
C ARG A 30 -22.26 27.73 -6.29
N GLU A 31 -23.57 27.58 -6.23
CA GLU A 31 -24.35 27.77 -5.00
C GLU A 31 -23.70 26.88 -3.94
N THR A 32 -23.13 27.46 -2.89
CA THR A 32 -22.57 26.69 -1.78
C THR A 32 -23.74 26.15 -0.96
N TRP A 33 -23.94 24.84 -1.00
CA TRP A 33 -25.05 24.19 -0.29
C TRP A 33 -24.85 24.26 1.23
N GLY A 34 -25.96 24.19 1.96
CA GLY A 34 -25.90 23.78 3.37
C GLY A 34 -25.48 22.30 3.47
N THR A 35 -25.32 21.80 4.69
CA THR A 35 -25.02 20.38 4.92
C THR A 35 -25.89 19.81 6.02
N MET A 36 -26.30 18.55 5.86
CA MET A 36 -26.93 17.76 6.91
C MET A 36 -26.12 16.47 7.10
N VAL A 37 -25.96 16.06 8.35
CA VAL A 37 -25.23 14.85 8.74
C VAL A 37 -26.22 13.92 9.44
N PHE A 38 -26.19 12.64 9.13
CA PHE A 38 -26.96 11.62 9.83
C PHE A 38 -26.23 10.27 9.77
N GLU A 39 -26.48 9.43 10.77
CA GLU A 39 -26.04 8.03 10.80
C GLU A 39 -27.11 7.13 10.18
N ILE A 40 -26.72 5.93 9.76
CA ILE A 40 -27.65 4.90 9.31
C ILE A 40 -28.48 4.44 10.51
N GLU A 41 -29.81 4.55 10.46
CA GLU A 41 -30.70 4.03 11.51
C GLU A 41 -30.57 2.49 11.56
N ASN A 42 -30.39 1.91 12.75
CA ASN A 42 -30.00 0.51 12.97
C ASN A 42 -28.60 0.12 12.42
N GLY A 43 -27.69 1.09 12.29
CA GLY A 43 -26.33 0.86 11.82
C GLY A 43 -25.47 0.09 12.82
N TRP A 44 -25.73 -1.21 12.96
CA TRP A 44 -24.93 -2.25 13.64
C TRP A 44 -25.33 -3.65 13.14
N ASN A 45 -26.00 -3.72 11.99
CA ASN A 45 -26.30 -5.00 11.37
C ASN A 45 -24.99 -5.71 10.97
N ALA A 46 -25.03 -7.03 11.01
CA ALA A 46 -23.92 -7.88 10.61
C ALA A 46 -23.73 -7.80 9.08
N VAL A 47 -22.55 -7.36 8.65
CA VAL A 47 -22.11 -7.39 7.25
C VAL A 47 -21.11 -8.53 7.08
N ASP A 48 -21.40 -9.45 6.17
CA ASP A 48 -20.45 -10.49 5.77
C ASP A 48 -19.48 -9.93 4.74
N VAL A 49 -18.20 -9.93 5.10
CA VAL A 49 -17.09 -9.46 4.25
C VAL A 49 -16.06 -10.57 4.03
N GLY A 50 -16.44 -11.85 4.25
CA GLY A 50 -15.55 -12.99 4.11
C GLY A 50 -14.56 -13.18 5.27
N LEU A 51 -14.87 -12.62 6.44
CA LEU A 51 -14.11 -12.81 7.68
C LEU A 51 -14.82 -13.79 8.64
N PRO A 52 -14.11 -14.37 9.63
CA PRO A 52 -14.71 -15.33 10.57
C PRO A 52 -15.92 -14.78 11.35
N LEU A 53 -15.88 -13.51 11.73
CA LEU A 53 -17.01 -12.79 12.32
C LEU A 53 -17.49 -11.70 11.35
N PRO A 54 -18.81 -11.45 11.29
CA PRO A 54 -19.33 -10.31 10.55
C PRO A 54 -18.83 -8.99 11.14
N VAL A 55 -18.82 -7.95 10.30
CA VAL A 55 -18.41 -6.60 10.66
C VAL A 55 -19.62 -5.66 10.71
N GLU A 56 -19.40 -4.42 11.12
CA GLU A 56 -20.46 -3.44 11.35
C GLU A 56 -20.99 -2.75 10.07
N ASP A 57 -22.31 -2.60 9.96
CA ASP A 57 -22.96 -1.66 9.04
C ASP A 57 -23.00 -0.25 9.64
N VAL A 58 -21.84 0.36 9.85
CA VAL A 58 -21.73 1.69 10.47
C VAL A 58 -21.16 2.70 9.47
N ALA A 59 -21.91 3.77 9.25
CA ALA A 59 -21.45 4.90 8.47
C ALA A 59 -22.11 6.21 8.90
N VAL A 60 -21.42 7.31 8.64
CA VAL A 60 -21.98 8.67 8.70
C VAL A 60 -22.16 9.21 7.30
N VAL A 61 -23.36 9.67 6.99
CA VAL A 61 -23.74 10.26 5.70
C VAL A 61 -23.87 11.76 5.84
N THR A 62 -23.16 12.50 4.98
CA THR A 62 -23.25 13.95 4.86
C THR A 62 -23.81 14.33 3.50
N VAL A 63 -24.89 15.10 3.48
CA VAL A 63 -25.62 15.48 2.26
C VAL A 63 -25.65 16.99 2.04
N PRO A 64 -25.66 17.46 0.78
CA PRO A 64 -25.90 18.86 0.47
C PRO A 64 -27.35 19.20 0.79
N THR A 65 -27.58 20.41 1.32
CA THR A 65 -28.93 20.86 1.65
C THR A 65 -29.30 22.21 1.08
N GLN A 66 -30.59 22.35 0.76
CA GLN A 66 -31.24 23.61 0.44
C GLN A 66 -32.50 23.72 1.30
N LYS A 67 -32.66 24.83 2.03
CA LYS A 67 -33.83 25.08 2.90
C LYS A 67 -34.12 23.92 3.89
N GLY A 68 -33.07 23.34 4.47
CA GLY A 68 -33.18 22.29 5.50
C GLY A 68 -33.55 20.89 4.98
N ARG A 69 -33.57 20.67 3.66
CA ARG A 69 -33.77 19.36 3.01
C ARG A 69 -32.60 19.02 2.12
N VAL A 70 -32.47 17.75 1.72
CA VAL A 70 -31.51 17.34 0.69
C VAL A 70 -31.70 18.22 -0.54
N ALA A 71 -30.61 18.76 -1.07
CA ALA A 71 -30.65 19.65 -2.22
C ALA A 71 -31.28 18.93 -3.42
N PRO A 72 -32.04 19.65 -4.27
CA PRO A 72 -32.67 19.04 -5.44
C PRO A 72 -31.61 18.57 -6.45
N GLY A 73 -31.90 17.46 -7.12
CA GLY A 73 -31.03 16.89 -8.15
C GLY A 73 -30.31 15.62 -7.70
N SER A 74 -29.55 15.05 -8.64
CA SER A 74 -28.78 13.83 -8.44
C SER A 74 -27.33 14.19 -8.14
N HIS A 75 -26.84 13.78 -6.98
CA HIS A 75 -25.56 14.18 -6.42
C HIS A 75 -24.52 13.06 -6.56
N PRO A 76 -23.29 13.36 -7.04
CA PRO A 76 -22.20 12.40 -7.03
C PRO A 76 -21.89 11.92 -5.61
N VAL A 77 -21.25 10.75 -5.52
CA VAL A 77 -20.89 10.14 -4.24
C VAL A 77 -19.39 10.28 -3.98
N VAL A 78 -19.02 10.58 -2.74
CA VAL A 78 -17.66 10.40 -2.24
C VAL A 78 -17.71 9.44 -1.05
N LEU A 79 -16.94 8.35 -1.09
CA LEU A 79 -16.83 7.42 0.03
C LEU A 79 -15.48 7.56 0.71
N LEU A 80 -15.48 7.61 2.04
CA LEU A 80 -14.29 7.70 2.88
C LEU A 80 -14.14 6.41 3.70
N LEU A 81 -12.97 5.77 3.64
CA LEU A 81 -12.64 4.55 4.39
C LEU A 81 -11.39 4.80 5.26
N HIS A 82 -11.53 4.64 6.58
CA HIS A 82 -10.39 4.70 7.48
C HIS A 82 -9.54 3.42 7.41
N GLY A 83 -8.30 3.52 7.91
CA GLY A 83 -7.36 2.40 7.93
C GLY A 83 -7.29 1.66 9.26
N GLN A 84 -6.16 0.99 9.49
CA GLN A 84 -5.84 0.35 10.75
C GLN A 84 -5.60 1.43 11.81
N HIS A 85 -6.23 1.25 12.96
CA HIS A 85 -6.01 2.01 14.19
C HIS A 85 -6.55 1.17 15.35
N ASN A 86 -6.41 1.66 16.59
CA ASN A 86 -7.18 1.12 17.71
C ASN A 86 -8.67 1.04 17.33
N PHE A 87 -9.28 -0.11 17.54
CA PHE A 87 -10.66 -0.40 17.10
C PHE A 87 -11.66 -0.40 18.26
N CYS A 88 -11.18 -0.59 19.50
CA CYS A 88 -11.96 -0.47 20.74
C CYS A 88 -11.16 0.31 21.80
N TYR A 89 -11.86 1.01 22.70
CA TYR A 89 -11.29 1.76 23.82
C TYR A 89 -12.13 1.59 25.09
N ALA A 90 -11.55 1.89 26.25
CA ALA A 90 -12.22 1.74 27.55
C ALA A 90 -13.38 2.75 27.73
N SER A 91 -14.56 2.23 28.07
CA SER A 91 -15.83 2.95 28.21
C SER A 91 -15.89 3.86 29.45
N SER A 92 -14.97 3.70 30.41
CA SER A 92 -14.80 4.60 31.56
C SER A 92 -14.50 6.04 31.14
N ASP A 93 -14.03 6.23 29.90
CA ASP A 93 -13.61 7.53 29.40
C ASP A 93 -14.76 8.29 28.73
N VAL A 94 -15.79 7.62 28.17
CA VAL A 94 -16.99 8.24 27.56
C VAL A 94 -18.24 7.30 27.62
N PRO A 95 -19.12 7.42 28.63
CA PRO A 95 -20.16 6.40 28.93
C PRO A 95 -21.34 6.24 27.94
N ASN A 96 -21.49 7.10 26.94
CA ASN A 96 -22.74 7.21 26.15
C ASN A 96 -22.64 6.71 24.69
N LEU A 97 -21.57 5.98 24.33
CA LEU A 97 -21.32 5.53 22.95
C LEU A 97 -21.27 4.00 22.80
N VAL A 98 -21.57 3.24 23.85
CA VAL A 98 -21.52 1.77 23.82
C VAL A 98 -22.66 1.22 22.95
N PRO A 99 -22.40 0.55 21.82
CA PRO A 99 -23.44 -0.15 21.07
C PRO A 99 -24.02 -1.30 21.90
N ASN A 100 -25.33 -1.55 21.77
CA ASN A 100 -26.00 -2.65 22.46
C ASN A 100 -26.75 -3.54 21.46
N PRO A 101 -26.32 -4.80 21.24
CA PRO A 101 -25.18 -5.47 21.86
C PRO A 101 -23.83 -4.96 21.35
N VAL A 102 -22.76 -5.08 22.16
CA VAL A 102 -21.39 -4.78 21.71
C VAL A 102 -20.93 -5.87 20.73
N PRO A 103 -20.32 -5.50 19.59
CA PRO A 103 -19.86 -6.47 18.60
C PRO A 103 -18.85 -7.48 19.16
N ALA A 104 -18.89 -8.73 18.67
CA ALA A 104 -18.02 -9.81 19.14
C ALA A 104 -16.52 -9.62 18.85
N TRP A 105 -16.16 -8.70 17.95
CA TRP A 105 -14.77 -8.28 17.71
C TRP A 105 -14.30 -7.18 18.67
N CYS A 106 -15.18 -6.71 19.56
CA CYS A 106 -14.96 -5.69 20.60
C CYS A 106 -15.30 -6.26 21.98
N SER A 107 -14.63 -7.35 22.37
CA SER A 107 -15.02 -8.20 23.50
C SER A 107 -14.70 -7.59 24.87
N ASP A 108 -15.60 -6.78 25.41
CA ASP A 108 -16.05 -6.70 26.81
C ASP A 108 -17.18 -5.65 26.85
N PRO A 109 -18.46 -6.06 26.75
CA PRO A 109 -19.55 -5.12 26.54
C PRO A 109 -19.78 -4.13 27.69
N ALA A 110 -19.29 -4.45 28.89
CA ALA A 110 -19.41 -3.59 30.06
C ALA A 110 -18.29 -2.53 30.12
N GLU A 111 -17.19 -2.74 29.37
CA GLU A 111 -15.96 -1.98 29.53
C GLU A 111 -15.40 -1.41 28.21
N LEU A 112 -15.83 -1.84 27.02
CA LEU A 112 -15.24 -1.41 25.74
C LEU A 112 -16.25 -0.80 24.76
N THR A 113 -15.82 0.28 24.09
CA THR A 113 -16.57 1.00 23.05
C THR A 113 -15.77 1.04 21.75
N PRO A 114 -16.40 0.89 20.56
CA PRO A 114 -15.71 1.04 19.29
C PRO A 114 -15.17 2.47 19.07
N VAL A 115 -13.95 2.58 18.57
CA VAL A 115 -13.33 3.88 18.26
C VAL A 115 -14.02 4.50 17.03
N PRO A 116 -14.51 5.75 17.08
CA PRO A 116 -15.28 6.36 15.98
C PRO A 116 -14.37 6.88 14.83
N SER A 117 -13.42 6.06 14.37
CA SER A 117 -12.43 6.42 13.33
C SER A 117 -13.07 6.98 12.06
N HIS A 118 -14.24 6.47 11.66
CA HIS A 118 -14.99 6.95 10.50
C HIS A 118 -15.55 8.38 10.68
N MET A 119 -15.80 8.84 11.91
CA MET A 119 -16.26 10.20 12.19
C MET A 119 -15.14 11.23 12.09
N GLY A 120 -13.89 10.80 12.18
CA GLY A 120 -12.73 11.68 12.16
C GLY A 120 -12.51 12.44 10.84
N TYR A 121 -13.24 12.09 9.78
CA TYR A 121 -13.25 12.79 8.49
C TYR A 121 -14.45 13.72 8.28
N GLN A 122 -15.28 13.96 9.30
CA GLN A 122 -16.49 14.76 9.18
C GLN A 122 -16.24 16.18 8.63
N TYR A 123 -15.05 16.74 8.88
CA TYR A 123 -14.62 18.03 8.35
C TYR A 123 -14.43 18.01 6.83
N LEU A 124 -13.88 16.92 6.28
CA LEU A 124 -13.78 16.68 4.82
C LEU A 124 -15.17 16.48 4.22
N ALA A 125 -15.98 15.64 4.86
CA ALA A 125 -17.33 15.31 4.38
C ALA A 125 -18.21 16.56 4.25
N LYS A 126 -18.17 17.47 5.23
CA LYS A 126 -18.91 18.75 5.17
C LYS A 126 -18.45 19.62 4.01
N ASP A 127 -17.16 19.73 3.76
CA ASP A 127 -16.66 20.56 2.67
C ASP A 127 -17.01 20.02 1.29
N ILE A 128 -16.90 18.71 1.10
CA ILE A 128 -17.26 18.03 -0.15
C ILE A 128 -18.78 18.06 -0.38
N ALA A 129 -19.58 17.96 0.68
CA ALA A 129 -21.03 18.13 0.59
C ALA A 129 -21.45 19.55 0.24
N ARG A 130 -20.77 20.59 0.75
CA ARG A 130 -21.00 21.99 0.31
C ARG A 130 -20.75 22.20 -1.18
N GLU A 131 -19.92 21.35 -1.79
CA GLU A 131 -19.66 21.35 -3.24
C GLU A 131 -20.69 20.56 -4.07
N GLY A 132 -21.71 19.99 -3.41
CA GLY A 132 -22.85 19.33 -4.05
C GLY A 132 -22.73 17.81 -4.16
N ASN A 133 -21.94 17.15 -3.31
CA ASN A 133 -21.79 15.68 -3.31
C ASN A 133 -22.43 15.07 -2.06
N ILE A 134 -22.91 13.84 -2.18
CA ILE A 134 -23.24 13.03 -1.00
C ILE A 134 -21.95 12.34 -0.56
N VAL A 135 -21.63 12.43 0.72
CA VAL A 135 -20.43 11.80 1.31
C VAL A 135 -20.86 10.73 2.29
N ILE A 136 -20.27 9.54 2.20
CA ILE A 136 -20.46 8.45 3.17
C ILE A 136 -19.09 8.07 3.75
N SER A 137 -18.95 8.11 5.07
CA SER A 137 -17.73 7.72 5.79
C SER A 137 -18.00 6.47 6.60
N ILE A 138 -17.32 5.37 6.28
CA ILE A 138 -17.65 4.02 6.77
C ILE A 138 -16.66 3.51 7.81
N SER A 139 -17.15 2.71 8.76
CA SER A 139 -16.35 2.07 9.81
C SER A 139 -15.83 0.72 9.37
N ALA A 140 -14.56 0.43 9.68
CA ALA A 140 -13.87 -0.83 9.40
C ALA A 140 -13.22 -1.42 10.66
N ASN A 141 -13.74 -1.11 11.84
CA ASN A 141 -13.22 -1.60 13.12
C ASN A 141 -13.38 -3.11 13.24
N GLY A 142 -14.48 -3.69 12.76
CA GLY A 142 -14.67 -5.14 12.75
C GLY A 142 -13.65 -5.87 11.88
N ILE A 143 -13.12 -5.23 10.85
CA ILE A 143 -11.98 -5.75 10.08
C ILE A 143 -10.70 -5.65 10.92
N ASN A 144 -10.43 -4.47 11.51
CA ASN A 144 -9.25 -4.24 12.35
C ASN A 144 -9.17 -5.21 13.55
N GLY A 145 -10.31 -5.55 14.17
CA GLY A 145 -10.40 -6.46 15.32
C GLY A 145 -10.24 -7.95 14.99
N GLN A 146 -10.13 -8.30 13.70
CA GLN A 146 -9.99 -9.68 13.24
C GLN A 146 -8.76 -9.89 12.34
N ALA A 147 -8.11 -8.82 11.90
CA ALA A 147 -6.99 -8.86 10.98
C ALA A 147 -5.70 -9.35 11.66
N ASN A 148 -5.59 -10.67 11.87
CA ASN A 148 -4.36 -11.32 12.30
C ASN A 148 -3.52 -11.72 11.07
N ALA A 149 -2.50 -10.93 10.77
CA ALA A 149 -1.35 -11.20 9.89
C ALA A 149 -1.56 -11.56 8.40
N ASN A 150 -2.77 -11.84 7.89
CA ASN A 150 -3.00 -12.03 6.45
C ASN A 150 -3.52 -10.74 5.79
N ASN A 151 -2.59 -9.97 5.20
CA ASN A 151 -2.89 -8.71 4.53
C ASN A 151 -3.87 -8.86 3.36
N ALA A 152 -3.83 -9.96 2.60
CA ALA A 152 -4.65 -10.13 1.40
C ALA A 152 -6.14 -10.32 1.72
N VAL A 153 -6.43 -11.11 2.77
CA VAL A 153 -7.79 -11.31 3.29
C VAL A 153 -8.36 -9.99 3.80
N GLU A 154 -7.56 -9.18 4.49
CA GLU A 154 -7.98 -7.88 5.00
C GLU A 154 -8.38 -6.92 3.85
N MET A 155 -7.58 -6.82 2.79
CA MET A 155 -7.87 -5.90 1.68
C MET A 155 -9.14 -6.30 0.92
N THR A 156 -9.35 -7.61 0.74
CA THR A 156 -10.57 -8.14 0.12
C THR A 156 -11.80 -7.84 0.99
N ALA A 157 -11.70 -7.99 2.32
CA ALA A 157 -12.78 -7.65 3.24
C ALA A 157 -13.12 -6.16 3.21
N ARG A 158 -12.10 -5.28 3.14
CA ARG A 158 -12.30 -3.82 3.00
C ARG A 158 -12.99 -3.49 1.67
N ALA A 159 -12.62 -4.16 0.58
CA ALA A 159 -13.27 -3.96 -0.71
C ALA A 159 -14.75 -4.38 -0.69
N ALA A 160 -15.05 -5.55 -0.09
CA ALA A 160 -16.41 -6.05 0.08
C ALA A 160 -17.26 -5.08 0.94
N LEU A 161 -16.69 -4.51 2.00
CA LEU A 161 -17.36 -3.50 2.83
C LEU A 161 -17.70 -2.23 2.04
N VAL A 162 -16.78 -1.73 1.20
CA VAL A 162 -17.03 -0.58 0.31
C VAL A 162 -18.15 -0.89 -0.68
N GLU A 163 -18.12 -2.08 -1.30
CA GLU A 163 -19.16 -2.54 -2.21
C GLU A 163 -20.53 -2.61 -1.53
N TYR A 164 -20.59 -3.17 -0.32
CA TYR A 164 -21.81 -3.23 0.48
C TYR A 164 -22.41 -1.84 0.71
N HIS A 165 -21.63 -0.89 1.24
CA HIS A 165 -22.15 0.44 1.55
C HIS A 165 -22.54 1.25 0.30
N LEU A 166 -21.80 1.13 -0.81
CA LEU A 166 -22.17 1.78 -2.06
C LEU A 166 -23.43 1.16 -2.68
N GLY A 167 -23.59 -0.16 -2.58
CA GLY A 167 -24.79 -0.88 -2.96
C GLY A 167 -26.01 -0.46 -2.13
N ALA A 168 -25.85 -0.36 -0.81
CA ALA A 168 -26.87 0.13 0.12
C ALA A 168 -27.26 1.59 -0.20
N LEU A 169 -26.29 2.47 -0.46
CA LEU A 169 -26.54 3.86 -0.83
C LEU A 169 -27.27 3.96 -2.19
N ALA A 170 -26.91 3.12 -3.15
CA ALA A 170 -27.61 3.03 -4.43
C ALA A 170 -29.05 2.51 -4.27
N ALA A 171 -29.31 1.58 -3.34
CA ALA A 171 -30.65 1.11 -3.01
C ALA A 171 -31.47 2.14 -2.20
N ALA A 172 -30.82 2.99 -1.39
CA ALA A 172 -31.47 4.11 -0.72
C ALA A 172 -32.03 5.12 -1.74
N ASN A 173 -31.38 5.27 -2.89
CA ASN A 173 -31.89 6.10 -3.99
C ASN A 173 -33.26 5.66 -4.51
N SER A 174 -33.56 4.36 -4.49
CA SER A 174 -34.85 3.79 -4.90
C SER A 174 -35.82 3.61 -3.72
N GLY A 175 -35.46 4.07 -2.52
CA GLY A 175 -36.25 3.89 -1.30
C GLY A 175 -36.32 2.44 -0.81
N SER A 176 -35.40 1.59 -1.27
CA SER A 176 -35.39 0.15 -1.00
C SER A 176 -34.46 -0.25 0.14
N GLN A 177 -33.62 0.67 0.62
CA GLN A 177 -32.70 0.45 1.73
C GLN A 177 -33.28 0.99 3.04
N GLN A 178 -33.30 0.15 4.07
CA GLN A 178 -33.65 0.58 5.43
C GLN A 178 -32.48 1.39 6.06
N GLY A 179 -32.77 2.19 7.08
CA GLY A 179 -31.72 2.94 7.80
C GLY A 179 -31.45 4.35 7.26
N TYR A 180 -31.69 4.60 5.97
CA TYR A 180 -31.44 5.93 5.34
C TYR A 180 -32.70 6.84 5.32
N GLY A 181 -33.87 6.28 5.63
CA GLY A 181 -35.16 6.94 5.49
C GLY A 181 -35.50 7.33 4.04
N SER A 182 -36.52 8.17 3.84
CA SER A 182 -36.93 8.64 2.51
C SER A 182 -36.09 9.81 1.97
N ARG A 183 -35.07 10.25 2.72
CA ARG A 183 -34.33 11.50 2.48
C ARG A 183 -33.47 11.46 1.21
N LEU A 184 -32.99 10.26 0.85
CA LEU A 184 -32.07 10.05 -0.28
C LEU A 184 -32.77 9.63 -1.58
N VAL A 185 -34.09 9.43 -1.56
CA VAL A 185 -34.84 8.94 -2.72
C VAL A 185 -34.71 9.92 -3.88
N GLY A 186 -34.17 9.45 -5.01
CA GLY A 186 -33.95 10.26 -6.22
C GLY A 186 -32.76 11.22 -6.18
N HIS A 187 -31.94 11.19 -5.12
CA HIS A 187 -30.84 12.15 -4.93
C HIS A 187 -29.42 11.56 -5.11
N VAL A 188 -29.25 10.24 -5.17
CA VAL A 188 -27.92 9.60 -5.17
C VAL A 188 -27.48 9.23 -6.59
N ASN A 189 -26.23 9.54 -6.93
CA ASN A 189 -25.56 9.11 -8.16
C ASN A 189 -24.31 8.26 -7.87
N SER A 190 -24.48 6.99 -7.48
CA SER A 190 -23.35 6.06 -7.24
C SER A 190 -22.60 5.66 -8.53
N ARG A 191 -23.10 6.03 -9.72
CA ARG A 191 -22.37 5.89 -11.00
C ARG A 191 -21.30 6.96 -11.18
N SER A 192 -21.24 7.96 -10.32
CA SER A 192 -20.19 8.96 -10.24
C SER A 192 -19.63 8.95 -8.82
N THR A 193 -18.79 7.96 -8.52
CA THR A 193 -18.20 7.78 -7.19
C THR A 193 -16.71 8.10 -7.19
N VAL A 194 -16.25 8.88 -6.20
CA VAL A 194 -14.83 9.05 -5.85
C VAL A 194 -14.59 8.34 -4.52
N LEU A 195 -13.48 7.61 -4.41
CA LEU A 195 -13.08 6.97 -3.17
C LEU A 195 -11.91 7.73 -2.52
N MET A 196 -11.92 7.77 -1.20
CA MET A 196 -10.78 8.17 -0.37
C MET A 196 -10.54 7.07 0.66
N GLY A 197 -9.31 6.57 0.72
CA GLY A 197 -8.89 5.63 1.74
C GLY A 197 -7.63 6.12 2.46
N HIS A 198 -7.54 5.84 3.75
CA HIS A 198 -6.38 6.17 4.59
C HIS A 198 -5.63 4.91 5.04
N SER A 199 -4.29 4.87 4.99
CA SER A 199 -3.49 3.73 5.47
C SER A 199 -3.93 2.41 4.79
N ARG A 200 -4.22 1.35 5.56
CA ARG A 200 -4.85 0.10 5.07
C ARG A 200 -6.17 0.31 4.32
N GLY A 201 -6.92 1.35 4.66
CA GLY A 201 -8.12 1.76 3.93
C GLY A 201 -7.83 2.24 2.51
N GLY A 202 -6.64 2.81 2.27
CA GLY A 202 -6.20 3.24 0.94
C GLY A 202 -6.02 2.09 -0.04
N GLU A 203 -5.46 0.98 0.42
CA GLU A 203 -5.37 -0.23 -0.38
C GLU A 203 -6.72 -0.92 -0.54
N GLY A 204 -7.54 -0.96 0.52
CA GLY A 204 -8.92 -1.46 0.44
C GLY A 204 -9.78 -0.76 -0.62
N VAL A 205 -9.73 0.58 -0.73
CA VAL A 205 -10.48 1.30 -1.77
C VAL A 205 -9.93 1.07 -3.19
N MET A 206 -8.63 0.75 -3.33
CA MET A 206 -8.05 0.40 -4.62
C MET A 206 -8.55 -0.97 -5.10
N HIS A 207 -8.65 -1.94 -4.20
CA HIS A 207 -9.31 -3.23 -4.47
C HIS A 207 -10.80 -3.07 -4.78
N ALA A 208 -11.51 -2.23 -4.04
CA ALA A 208 -12.91 -1.89 -4.34
C ALA A 208 -13.07 -1.26 -5.73
N ALA A 209 -12.16 -0.35 -6.12
CA ALA A 209 -12.20 0.28 -7.43
C ALA A 209 -12.00 -0.71 -8.58
N GLN A 210 -11.06 -1.67 -8.43
CA GLN A 210 -10.85 -2.76 -9.38
C GLN A 210 -12.12 -3.63 -9.49
N SER A 211 -12.63 -4.10 -8.36
CA SER A 211 -13.79 -5.00 -8.32
C SER A 211 -15.07 -4.35 -8.84
N ILE A 212 -15.43 -3.16 -8.35
CA ILE A 212 -16.66 -2.45 -8.75
C ILE A 212 -16.66 -2.13 -10.25
N ASN A 213 -15.55 -1.63 -10.79
CA ASN A 213 -15.47 -1.30 -12.21
C ASN A 213 -15.39 -2.55 -13.11
N GLY A 214 -14.99 -3.70 -12.56
CA GLY A 214 -15.07 -5.00 -13.22
C GLY A 214 -16.45 -5.68 -13.08
N SER A 215 -17.26 -5.23 -12.12
CA SER A 215 -18.56 -5.81 -11.81
C SER A 215 -19.65 -5.52 -12.85
N ARG A 216 -20.75 -6.28 -12.78
CA ARG A 216 -21.95 -6.05 -13.62
C ARG A 216 -23.01 -5.18 -12.95
N ASP A 217 -22.80 -4.71 -11.72
CA ASP A 217 -23.76 -3.82 -11.07
C ASP A 217 -23.67 -2.43 -11.69
N SER A 218 -24.51 -2.19 -12.69
CA SER A 218 -24.52 -0.93 -13.41
C SER A 218 -24.82 0.28 -12.51
N ARG A 219 -25.37 0.10 -11.30
CA ARG A 219 -25.66 1.19 -10.38
C ARG A 219 -24.38 1.86 -9.85
N LEU A 220 -23.26 1.15 -9.88
CA LEU A 220 -21.99 1.57 -9.28
C LEU A 220 -20.95 1.85 -10.38
N SER A 221 -20.16 2.91 -10.20
CA SER A 221 -18.94 3.12 -10.99
C SER A 221 -18.00 4.08 -10.28
N ILE A 222 -16.74 3.66 -10.15
CA ILE A 222 -15.68 4.47 -9.55
C ILE A 222 -15.01 5.31 -10.64
N LYS A 223 -14.89 6.61 -10.38
CA LYS A 223 -14.36 7.62 -11.30
C LYS A 223 -12.99 8.16 -10.91
N GLY A 224 -12.55 7.92 -9.67
CA GLY A 224 -11.20 8.24 -9.23
C GLY A 224 -10.99 7.86 -7.77
N VAL A 225 -9.73 7.77 -7.37
CA VAL A 225 -9.31 7.48 -6.00
C VAL A 225 -8.30 8.54 -5.54
N LEU A 226 -8.49 9.13 -4.37
CA LEU A 226 -7.46 9.91 -3.68
C LEU A 226 -7.15 9.24 -2.36
N ASN A 227 -5.96 8.67 -2.22
CA ASN A 227 -5.54 8.04 -0.96
C ASN A 227 -4.78 9.03 -0.07
N PHE A 228 -4.91 8.85 1.24
CA PHE A 228 -4.04 9.45 2.24
C PHE A 228 -3.15 8.36 2.81
N ALA A 229 -1.84 8.62 2.89
CA ALA A 229 -0.86 7.78 3.59
C ALA A 229 -1.06 6.25 3.41
N PRO A 230 -1.30 5.73 2.18
CA PRO A 230 -1.78 4.36 2.02
C PRO A 230 -0.64 3.35 2.07
N VAL A 231 -0.97 2.13 2.52
CA VAL A 231 -0.16 0.94 2.19
C VAL A 231 -0.41 0.50 0.74
N ASN A 232 0.40 -0.41 0.21
CA ASN A 232 0.16 -1.12 -1.05
C ASN A 232 0.89 -2.46 -1.07
N ASN A 233 0.63 -3.29 -0.06
CA ASN A 233 1.37 -4.53 0.17
C ASN A 233 1.09 -5.58 -0.90
N SER A 234 -0.13 -5.60 -1.45
CA SER A 234 -0.51 -6.47 -2.58
C SER A 234 0.01 -5.97 -3.93
N GLN A 235 0.65 -4.80 -3.98
CA GLN A 235 1.14 -4.18 -5.22
C GLN A 235 0.03 -3.96 -6.26
N GLN A 236 -1.15 -3.61 -5.77
CA GLN A 236 -2.35 -3.29 -6.55
C GLN A 236 -2.13 -2.02 -7.39
N ALA A 237 -2.80 -1.96 -8.55
CA ALA A 237 -2.89 -0.76 -9.36
C ALA A 237 -4.13 -0.76 -10.25
N VAL A 238 -4.80 0.40 -10.31
CA VAL A 238 -6.00 0.62 -11.13
C VAL A 238 -5.72 1.79 -12.08
N GLY A 239 -5.25 1.47 -13.29
CA GLY A 239 -4.82 2.47 -14.27
C GLY A 239 -5.95 3.04 -15.15
N ASN A 240 -7.16 2.48 -15.09
CA ASN A 240 -8.27 2.91 -15.95
C ASN A 240 -9.04 4.12 -15.42
N ILE A 241 -8.68 4.64 -14.24
CA ILE A 241 -9.24 5.84 -13.61
C ILE A 241 -8.10 6.72 -13.06
N PRO A 242 -8.34 8.02 -12.84
CA PRO A 242 -7.37 8.84 -12.12
C PRO A 242 -7.17 8.37 -10.68
N VAL A 243 -5.92 8.24 -10.26
CA VAL A 243 -5.52 7.92 -8.89
C VAL A 243 -4.52 8.96 -8.42
N ALA A 244 -4.72 9.47 -7.21
CA ALA A 244 -3.78 10.34 -6.54
C ALA A 244 -3.52 9.82 -5.12
N THR A 245 -2.35 10.11 -4.57
CA THR A 245 -1.99 9.77 -3.19
C THR A 245 -1.37 10.99 -2.53
N LEU A 246 -1.77 11.35 -1.32
CA LEU A 246 -1.01 12.24 -0.45
C LEU A 246 -0.08 11.40 0.42
N LEU A 247 1.22 11.70 0.40
CA LEU A 247 2.27 11.02 1.15
C LEU A 247 2.82 11.96 2.22
N PRO A 248 2.37 11.87 3.49
CA PRO A 248 2.97 12.60 4.59
C PRO A 248 4.43 12.19 4.76
N ALA A 249 5.37 13.13 4.72
CA ALA A 249 6.80 12.81 4.73
C ALA A 249 7.28 12.16 6.03
N CYS A 250 6.60 12.46 7.14
CA CYS A 250 6.93 12.03 8.50
C CYS A 250 5.87 11.06 9.01
N ASP A 251 5.45 10.17 8.13
CA ASP A 251 4.56 9.05 8.41
C ASP A 251 5.29 8.02 9.28
N GLY A 252 4.85 7.80 10.52
CA GLY A 252 5.44 6.83 11.43
C GLY A 252 4.92 5.42 11.19
N ASP A 253 3.66 5.28 10.78
CA ASP A 253 3.01 3.97 10.56
C ASP A 253 3.42 3.32 9.22
N VAL A 254 3.48 4.11 8.15
CA VAL A 254 3.86 3.70 6.79
C VAL A 254 5.12 4.47 6.37
N SER A 255 6.12 4.42 7.24
CA SER A 255 7.38 5.15 7.10
C SER A 255 8.16 4.82 5.82
N ASN A 256 7.91 3.65 5.21
CA ASN A 256 8.49 3.26 3.92
C ASN A 256 7.86 3.96 2.71
N GLN A 257 6.78 4.75 2.89
CA GLN A 257 6.12 5.50 1.82
C GLN A 257 5.65 4.64 0.64
N ILE A 258 5.26 3.39 0.90
CA ILE A 258 4.90 2.39 -0.12
C ILE A 258 3.74 2.83 -1.01
N GLY A 259 2.90 3.78 -0.58
CA GLY A 259 1.87 4.40 -1.41
C GLY A 259 2.38 5.03 -2.71
N GLN A 260 3.67 5.36 -2.80
CA GLN A 260 4.33 5.75 -4.06
C GLN A 260 4.17 4.67 -5.16
N SER A 261 4.18 3.40 -4.77
CA SER A 261 4.13 2.26 -5.71
C SER A 261 2.85 2.20 -6.54
N TYR A 262 1.75 2.88 -6.18
CA TYR A 262 0.57 2.97 -7.06
C TYR A 262 0.89 3.59 -8.42
N VAL A 263 1.72 4.62 -8.41
CA VAL A 263 2.22 5.29 -9.61
C VAL A 263 3.09 4.31 -10.39
N ASP A 264 4.05 3.67 -9.73
CA ASP A 264 4.99 2.78 -10.41
C ASP A 264 4.35 1.51 -10.95
N ARG A 265 3.41 0.90 -10.21
CA ARG A 265 2.67 -0.29 -10.62
C ARG A 265 1.71 -0.01 -11.77
N ALA A 266 1.00 1.11 -11.72
CA ALA A 266 0.15 1.48 -12.84
C ALA A 266 0.98 1.74 -14.11
N ARG A 267 2.19 2.29 -13.98
CA ARG A 267 3.12 2.49 -15.10
C ARG A 267 3.51 1.16 -15.71
N ASP A 268 3.92 0.20 -14.89
CA ASP A 268 4.38 -1.10 -15.35
C ASP A 268 3.23 -1.91 -16.01
N LEU A 269 2.02 -1.89 -15.43
CA LEU A 269 0.91 -2.73 -15.89
C LEU A 269 0.10 -2.13 -17.03
N TYR A 270 -0.10 -0.81 -17.02
CA TYR A 270 -0.95 -0.13 -18.00
C TYR A 270 -0.13 0.63 -19.03
N GLY A 271 1.05 1.13 -18.67
CA GLY A 271 1.91 1.92 -19.56
C GLY A 271 1.16 3.06 -20.24
N TYR A 272 1.16 3.02 -21.58
CA TYR A 272 0.40 3.96 -22.41
C TYR A 272 -1.11 3.97 -22.13
N TRP A 273 -1.70 2.99 -21.46
CA TRP A 273 -3.14 2.96 -21.18
C TRP A 273 -3.53 3.59 -19.84
N ALA A 274 -2.59 4.06 -19.03
CA ALA A 274 -2.95 4.66 -17.74
C ALA A 274 -3.63 6.03 -17.91
N GLN A 275 -4.66 6.28 -17.08
CA GLN A 275 -5.11 7.63 -16.72
C GLN A 275 -4.12 8.29 -15.75
N LEU A 276 -4.42 9.50 -15.25
CA LEU A 276 -3.53 10.20 -14.32
C LEU A 276 -3.25 9.32 -13.10
N GLN A 277 -1.99 9.11 -12.77
CA GLN A 277 -1.54 8.46 -11.56
C GLN A 277 -0.53 9.38 -10.90
N SER A 278 -0.76 9.75 -9.64
CA SER A 278 0.03 10.75 -8.95
C SER A 278 0.27 10.38 -7.50
N ALA A 279 1.47 10.65 -7.01
CA ALA A 279 1.78 10.69 -5.60
C ALA A 279 2.28 12.10 -5.27
N VAL A 280 1.74 12.71 -4.23
CA VAL A 280 2.05 14.07 -3.81
C VAL A 280 2.75 14.03 -2.46
N TRP A 281 4.01 14.41 -2.46
CA TRP A 281 4.85 14.52 -1.26
C TRP A 281 4.40 15.71 -0.40
N MET A 282 4.14 15.45 0.88
CA MET A 282 3.74 16.44 1.87
C MET A 282 4.83 16.56 2.96
N PRO A 283 5.81 17.48 2.77
CA PRO A 283 6.82 17.76 3.77
C PRO A 283 6.21 18.07 5.15
N GLY A 284 6.76 17.48 6.20
CA GLY A 284 6.33 17.70 7.58
C GLY A 284 5.02 17.01 7.99
N GLY A 285 4.30 16.38 7.04
CA GLY A 285 3.04 15.70 7.33
C GLY A 285 3.24 14.44 8.18
N ASN A 286 2.25 14.16 9.02
CA ASN A 286 2.15 13.06 9.96
C ASN A 286 1.02 12.10 9.54
N HIS A 287 1.17 10.79 9.78
CA HIS A 287 0.16 9.81 9.35
C HIS A 287 -1.23 10.11 9.94
N ASN A 288 -1.29 10.37 11.24
CA ASN A 288 -2.54 10.43 11.99
C ASN A 288 -3.30 11.75 11.87
N TYR A 289 -2.62 12.87 11.60
CA TYR A 289 -3.20 14.21 11.68
C TYR A 289 -4.31 14.50 10.66
N LEU A 290 -4.45 13.68 9.62
CA LEU A 290 -5.55 13.74 8.65
C LEU A 290 -6.87 13.17 9.20
N ASN A 291 -6.84 12.40 10.29
CA ASN A 291 -8.03 11.89 10.98
C ASN A 291 -8.10 12.47 12.40
N THR A 292 -9.18 13.21 12.71
CA THR A 292 -9.28 13.85 14.03
C THR A 292 -9.37 12.87 15.19
N GLU A 293 -9.84 11.64 14.94
CA GLU A 293 -9.93 10.59 15.95
C GLU A 293 -8.57 9.95 16.26
N TRP A 294 -7.61 10.05 15.34
CA TRP A 294 -6.24 9.54 15.51
C TRP A 294 -5.28 10.64 15.99
N THR A 295 -5.77 11.88 16.08
CA THR A 295 -4.98 13.05 16.44
C THR A 295 -5.02 13.31 17.95
N PRO A 296 -3.87 13.48 18.64
CA PRO A 296 -3.83 13.88 20.05
C PRO A 296 -4.61 15.17 20.32
N GLY A 297 -5.40 15.19 21.40
CA GLY A 297 -6.21 16.34 21.81
C GLY A 297 -7.43 16.63 20.92
N SER A 298 -7.62 15.92 19.81
CA SER A 298 -8.87 15.95 19.01
C SER A 298 -9.67 14.66 19.09
N SER A 299 -9.01 13.54 19.42
CA SER A 299 -9.58 12.21 19.58
C SER A 299 -10.61 12.17 20.72
N ILE A 300 -11.79 11.62 20.45
CA ILE A 300 -12.83 11.44 21.47
C ILE A 300 -12.54 10.18 22.30
N SER A 301 -11.99 9.13 21.67
CA SER A 301 -11.61 7.88 22.35
C SER A 301 -10.27 7.96 23.10
N ASN A 302 -9.58 9.11 23.06
CA ASN A 302 -8.22 9.28 23.58
C ASN A 302 -7.20 8.28 23.02
N THR A 303 -7.46 7.69 21.85
CA THR A 303 -6.54 6.75 21.19
C THR A 303 -5.61 7.42 20.18
N GLY A 304 -5.70 8.74 20.03
CA GLY A 304 -4.89 9.50 19.10
C GLY A 304 -3.43 9.63 19.53
N ALA A 305 -2.51 9.55 18.56
CA ALA A 305 -1.07 9.60 18.77
C ALA A 305 -0.37 10.45 17.72
N ASP A 306 0.73 11.09 18.13
CA ASP A 306 1.73 11.63 17.19
C ASP A 306 2.68 10.49 16.81
N ASP A 307 2.28 9.71 15.81
CA ASP A 307 3.00 8.51 15.35
C ASP A 307 4.36 8.83 14.74
N ALA A 308 4.56 10.05 14.26
CA ALA A 308 5.85 10.51 13.79
C ALA A 308 6.91 10.47 14.91
N LEU A 309 6.51 10.52 16.19
CA LEU A 309 7.45 10.34 17.30
C LEU A 309 7.97 8.90 17.45
N TYR A 310 7.34 7.90 16.84
CA TYR A 310 7.85 6.52 16.87
C TYR A 310 9.12 6.38 16.02
N GLU A 311 9.16 7.05 14.88
CA GLU A 311 10.27 6.97 13.91
C GLU A 311 11.19 8.20 13.93
N TYR A 312 10.66 9.35 14.35
CA TYR A 312 11.30 10.66 14.16
C TYR A 312 11.43 11.50 15.46
N ALA A 313 11.39 10.87 16.63
CA ALA A 313 11.60 11.58 17.91
C ALA A 313 13.07 11.94 18.18
N ASP A 314 14.03 11.31 17.49
CA ASP A 314 15.46 11.58 17.71
C ASP A 314 15.82 13.02 17.32
N PRO A 315 16.47 13.82 18.20
CA PRO A 315 16.89 15.18 17.89
C PRO A 315 17.85 15.33 16.69
N SER A 316 18.48 14.23 16.26
CA SER A 316 19.33 14.18 15.06
C SER A 316 18.55 14.06 13.74
N VAL A 317 17.23 13.84 13.80
CA VAL A 317 16.37 13.87 12.62
C VAL A 317 16.40 15.26 11.99
N ASP A 318 16.66 15.30 10.70
CA ASP A 318 16.77 16.51 9.89
C ASP A 318 15.72 16.53 8.75
N GLY A 319 15.91 17.40 7.76
CA GLY A 319 15.04 17.51 6.61
C GLY A 319 13.60 17.87 6.97
N SER A 320 12.62 17.37 6.21
CA SER A 320 11.20 17.71 6.40
C SER A 320 10.61 17.19 7.71
N CYS A 321 11.31 16.32 8.45
CA CYS A 321 10.81 15.73 9.69
C CYS A 321 11.48 16.26 10.95
N LYS A 322 12.36 17.25 10.80
CA LYS A 322 12.85 18.04 11.92
C LYS A 322 11.67 18.65 12.69
N ALA A 323 11.71 18.60 14.03
CA ALA A 323 10.58 18.94 14.89
C ALA A 323 9.91 20.29 14.56
N GLU A 324 10.69 21.34 14.27
CA GLU A 324 10.14 22.68 13.95
C GLU A 324 9.60 22.83 12.52
N LEU A 325 9.86 21.87 11.63
CA LEU A 325 9.36 21.84 10.24
C LEU A 325 8.15 20.93 10.07
N ARG A 326 7.80 20.17 11.11
CA ARG A 326 6.63 19.30 11.11
C ARG A 326 5.34 20.12 11.12
N LEU A 327 4.35 19.64 10.38
CA LEU A 327 3.04 20.28 10.31
C LEU A 327 2.28 20.07 11.62
N THR A 328 1.56 21.10 12.05
CA THR A 328 0.56 20.95 13.10
C THR A 328 -0.67 20.19 12.58
N PRO A 329 -1.49 19.60 13.46
CA PRO A 329 -2.73 18.96 13.02
C PRO A 329 -3.70 19.90 12.30
N GLY A 330 -3.63 21.21 12.55
CA GLY A 330 -4.44 22.20 11.84
C GLY A 330 -3.99 22.41 10.40
N GLU A 331 -2.67 22.54 10.19
CA GLU A 331 -2.05 22.75 8.88
C GLU A 331 -2.22 21.53 7.98
N GLU A 332 -1.97 20.34 8.51
CA GLU A 332 -2.13 19.10 7.75
C GLU A 332 -3.57 18.87 7.28
N ARG A 333 -4.56 19.15 8.14
CA ARG A 333 -5.97 19.10 7.74
C ARG A 333 -6.32 20.14 6.67
N ILE A 334 -5.65 21.30 6.63
CA ILE A 334 -5.79 22.25 5.51
C ILE A 334 -5.30 21.60 4.21
N VAL A 335 -4.15 20.93 4.23
CA VAL A 335 -3.60 20.23 3.05
C VAL A 335 -4.56 19.14 2.57
N GLY A 336 -5.00 18.25 3.47
CA GLY A 336 -5.95 17.18 3.13
C GLY A 336 -7.25 17.69 2.53
N ARG A 337 -7.83 18.76 3.09
CA ARG A 337 -9.05 19.42 2.56
C ARG A 337 -8.82 19.95 1.15
N ASP A 338 -7.74 20.71 0.95
CA ASP A 338 -7.51 21.41 -0.31
C ASP A 338 -7.29 20.43 -1.48
N TYR A 339 -6.51 19.37 -1.24
CA TYR A 339 -6.24 18.34 -2.24
C TYR A 339 -7.44 17.43 -2.50
N LEU A 340 -8.20 17.00 -1.48
CA LEU A 340 -9.42 16.20 -1.69
C LEU A 340 -10.47 17.00 -2.48
N ARG A 341 -10.66 18.27 -2.14
CA ARG A 341 -11.58 19.14 -2.89
C ARG A 341 -11.09 19.38 -4.32
N ALA A 342 -9.79 19.60 -4.52
CA ALA A 342 -9.22 19.77 -5.86
C ALA A 342 -9.41 18.52 -6.73
N PHE A 343 -9.10 17.34 -6.19
CA PHE A 343 -9.32 16.07 -6.87
C PHE A 343 -10.81 15.87 -7.19
N ASN A 344 -11.70 16.09 -6.22
CA ASN A 344 -13.13 15.98 -6.40
C ASN A 344 -13.67 16.90 -7.51
N ARG A 345 -13.25 18.18 -7.53
CA ARG A 345 -13.62 19.12 -8.60
C ARG A 345 -13.08 18.71 -9.96
N MET A 346 -11.89 18.12 -10.01
CA MET A 346 -11.31 17.59 -11.25
C MET A 346 -12.15 16.42 -11.78
N ILE A 347 -12.53 15.46 -10.92
CA ILE A 347 -13.21 14.22 -11.33
C ILE A 347 -14.71 14.43 -11.56
N GLN A 348 -15.42 14.96 -10.57
CA GLN A 348 -16.88 15.07 -10.58
C GLN A 348 -17.35 16.47 -10.95
N GLY A 349 -16.48 17.47 -10.80
CA GLY A 349 -16.83 18.87 -11.01
C GLY A 349 -16.50 19.48 -12.38
N GLY A 350 -15.80 18.75 -13.25
CA GLY A 350 -15.39 19.20 -14.58
C GLY A 350 -14.28 20.26 -14.59
N LYS A 351 -13.63 20.55 -13.44
CA LYS A 351 -12.56 21.54 -13.34
C LYS A 351 -11.21 20.93 -13.72
N ASN A 352 -11.05 20.61 -15.00
CA ASN A 352 -9.86 19.94 -15.53
C ASN A 352 -8.54 20.67 -15.24
N SER A 353 -8.57 22.00 -15.02
CA SER A 353 -7.38 22.78 -14.64
C SER A 353 -6.76 22.34 -13.31
N ASP A 354 -7.54 21.73 -12.42
CA ASP A 354 -7.07 21.26 -11.11
C ASP A 354 -6.11 20.05 -11.26
N VAL A 355 -5.98 19.45 -12.46
CA VAL A 355 -4.92 18.46 -12.78
C VAL A 355 -3.52 18.98 -12.49
N SER A 356 -3.33 20.30 -12.61
CA SER A 356 -2.04 20.95 -12.35
C SER A 356 -1.55 20.84 -10.90
N PHE A 357 -2.42 20.45 -9.97
CA PHE A 357 -2.01 20.15 -8.59
C PHE A 357 -1.45 18.74 -8.42
N PHE A 358 -1.53 17.90 -9.45
CA PHE A 358 -1.19 16.47 -9.39
C PHE A 358 -0.20 16.04 -10.46
N ASP A 359 0.12 16.89 -11.43
CA ASP A 359 0.81 16.50 -12.66
C ASP A 359 2.28 16.92 -12.75
N GLY A 360 2.85 17.39 -11.64
CA GLY A 360 4.24 17.84 -11.58
C GLY A 360 4.48 19.27 -12.08
N SER A 361 3.44 20.01 -12.50
CA SER A 361 3.61 21.43 -12.87
C SER A 361 3.95 22.35 -11.68
N GLY A 362 3.95 21.81 -10.45
CA GLY A 362 4.31 22.49 -9.21
C GLY A 362 3.32 23.56 -8.76
N LYS A 363 2.10 23.54 -9.32
CA LYS A 363 1.01 24.34 -8.76
C LYS A 363 0.52 23.66 -7.49
N VAL A 364 0.13 24.49 -6.52
CA VAL A 364 -0.37 24.04 -5.22
C VAL A 364 -1.73 24.70 -4.96
N PRO A 365 -2.71 23.98 -4.39
CA PRO A 365 -3.97 24.57 -3.97
C PRO A 365 -3.78 25.79 -3.05
N SER A 366 -4.70 26.74 -3.13
CA SER A 366 -4.48 28.08 -2.58
C SER A 366 -4.30 28.15 -1.06
N ALA A 367 -4.98 27.31 -0.27
CA ALA A 367 -4.83 27.33 1.19
C ALA A 367 -3.51 26.65 1.58
N THR A 368 -3.17 25.52 0.94
CA THR A 368 -1.86 24.89 1.12
C THR A 368 -0.72 25.81 0.72
N LYS A 369 -0.85 26.55 -0.39
CA LYS A 369 0.16 27.53 -0.84
C LYS A 369 0.42 28.62 0.20
N LYS A 370 -0.60 29.03 0.98
CA LYS A 370 -0.45 30.03 2.05
C LYS A 370 0.37 29.52 3.24
N LEU A 371 0.44 28.20 3.43
CA LEU A 371 1.29 27.58 4.44
C LEU A 371 2.77 27.57 4.04
N GLY A 372 3.10 27.90 2.78
CA GLY A 372 4.48 27.91 2.30
C GLY A 372 5.11 26.53 2.12
N ILE A 373 4.29 25.47 2.07
CA ILE A 373 4.76 24.08 1.92
C ILE A 373 5.12 23.82 0.45
N ASP A 374 6.34 23.35 0.20
CA ASP A 374 6.80 22.94 -1.14
C ASP A 374 6.30 21.53 -1.49
N MET A 375 5.02 21.45 -1.87
CA MET A 375 4.39 20.20 -2.31
C MET A 375 4.93 19.78 -3.67
N ARG A 376 5.36 18.52 -3.81
CA ARG A 376 5.85 17.94 -5.07
C ARG A 376 5.01 16.76 -5.51
N SER A 377 4.85 16.57 -6.81
CA SER A 377 4.13 15.42 -7.37
C SER A 377 5.08 14.49 -8.12
N SER A 378 4.87 13.19 -8.00
CA SER A 378 5.40 12.13 -8.83
C SER A 378 4.25 11.60 -9.67
N SER A 379 4.22 11.91 -10.96
CA SER A 379 3.05 11.62 -11.79
C SER A 379 3.39 11.03 -13.13
N PHE A 380 2.50 10.17 -13.63
CA PHE A 380 2.48 9.71 -15.01
C PHE A 380 1.03 9.47 -15.48
N GLY A 381 0.86 9.22 -16.78
CA GLY A 381 -0.42 8.82 -17.38
C GLY A 381 -1.40 9.99 -17.61
N GLY A 382 -2.61 9.67 -18.07
CA GLY A 382 -3.61 10.67 -18.44
C GLY A 382 -3.40 11.23 -19.86
N PRO A 383 -3.13 12.53 -20.06
CA PRO A 383 -2.72 13.04 -21.37
C PRO A 383 -1.26 12.66 -21.72
N ASP A 384 -0.50 12.13 -20.77
CA ASP A 384 0.92 11.86 -20.91
C ASP A 384 1.16 10.44 -21.43
N SER A 385 2.08 10.28 -22.39
CA SER A 385 2.44 9.00 -23.01
C SER A 385 3.88 8.67 -22.65
N LEU A 386 4.15 7.47 -22.10
CA LEU A 386 5.51 7.02 -21.82
C LEU A 386 6.30 6.92 -23.11
N ILE A 387 7.49 7.52 -23.13
CA ILE A 387 8.44 7.47 -24.26
C ILE A 387 9.76 6.78 -23.90
N LEU A 388 10.12 6.76 -22.61
CA LEU A 388 11.24 5.96 -22.07
C LEU A 388 10.86 5.38 -20.71
N VAL A 389 11.10 4.09 -20.54
CA VAL A 389 11.23 3.41 -19.24
C VAL A 389 12.55 2.65 -19.30
N PRO A 390 13.54 2.94 -18.44
CA PRO A 390 14.82 2.26 -18.48
C PRO A 390 14.69 0.74 -18.32
N THR A 391 15.53 0.02 -19.03
CA THR A 391 15.68 -1.44 -19.03
C THR A 391 17.16 -1.79 -18.80
N PRO A 392 17.50 -3.06 -18.53
CA PRO A 392 18.89 -3.51 -18.47
C PRO A 392 19.70 -3.20 -19.74
N ASP A 393 19.02 -3.15 -20.89
CA ASP A 393 19.62 -3.00 -22.21
C ASP A 393 19.55 -1.55 -22.74
N THR A 394 19.10 -0.58 -21.92
CA THR A 394 19.05 0.82 -22.34
C THR A 394 20.47 1.35 -22.57
N ASP A 395 20.76 1.77 -23.79
CA ASP A 395 22.05 2.36 -24.16
C ASP A 395 22.24 3.73 -23.50
N LEU A 396 23.41 3.90 -22.87
CA LEU A 396 23.76 5.11 -22.13
C LEU A 396 25.03 5.75 -22.68
N GLU A 397 25.01 7.08 -22.80
CA GLU A 397 26.17 7.91 -23.10
C GLU A 397 26.35 8.98 -22.02
N ALA A 398 27.58 9.40 -21.74
CA ALA A 398 27.81 10.51 -20.83
C ALA A 398 29.04 11.34 -21.21
N SER A 399 28.97 12.64 -20.91
CA SER A 399 30.08 13.59 -21.00
C SER A 399 30.10 14.43 -19.72
N GLY A 400 31.22 14.45 -19.01
CA GLY A 400 31.34 15.15 -17.71
C GLY A 400 30.51 14.53 -16.58
N ALA A 401 30.05 13.28 -16.73
CA ALA A 401 29.26 12.55 -15.75
C ALA A 401 29.56 11.05 -15.82
N LYS A 402 29.22 10.30 -14.75
CA LYS A 402 29.20 8.83 -14.74
C LYS A 402 27.73 8.39 -14.74
N THR A 403 27.36 7.50 -15.65
CA THR A 403 25.98 7.00 -15.76
C THR A 403 25.96 5.48 -15.83
N PHE A 404 24.94 4.85 -15.24
CA PHE A 404 24.73 3.41 -15.30
C PHE A 404 23.28 3.03 -14.98
N ILE A 405 22.84 1.86 -15.47
CA ILE A 405 21.57 1.26 -15.06
C ILE A 405 21.71 0.68 -13.66
N CYS A 406 20.73 0.96 -12.80
CA CYS A 406 20.63 0.40 -11.46
C CYS A 406 19.24 -0.20 -11.23
N ASN A 407 19.10 -1.06 -10.22
CA ASN A 407 17.83 -1.62 -9.79
C ASN A 407 17.69 -1.68 -8.26
N GLY A 408 16.51 -2.11 -7.79
CA GLY A 408 16.15 -2.17 -6.37
C GLY A 408 16.69 -3.37 -5.58
N SER A 409 17.28 -4.38 -6.23
CA SER A 409 17.67 -5.63 -5.57
C SER A 409 19.10 -6.04 -5.90
N ASN A 410 19.84 -6.49 -4.88
CA ASN A 410 21.18 -7.06 -5.05
C ASN A 410 21.06 -8.50 -5.58
N LEU A 411 20.86 -8.66 -6.90
CA LEU A 411 20.71 -9.98 -7.52
C LEU A 411 22.06 -10.66 -7.86
N SER A 412 23.20 -9.95 -7.75
CA SER A 412 24.54 -10.51 -7.90
C SER A 412 25.62 -9.49 -7.54
N SER A 413 26.88 -9.94 -7.37
CA SER A 413 28.07 -9.07 -7.24
C SER A 413 28.34 -8.16 -8.45
N ILE A 414 27.52 -8.23 -9.51
CA ILE A 414 27.71 -7.55 -10.79
C ILE A 414 26.69 -6.42 -10.98
N GLN A 415 25.56 -6.43 -10.26
CA GLN A 415 24.51 -5.40 -10.40
C GLN A 415 24.57 -4.37 -9.26
N LYS A 416 24.65 -3.08 -9.63
CA LYS A 416 24.62 -1.98 -8.66
C LYS A 416 23.19 -1.73 -8.21
N VAL A 417 22.93 -1.90 -6.91
CA VAL A 417 21.72 -1.40 -6.25
C VAL A 417 21.66 0.11 -6.49
N CYS A 418 20.48 0.68 -6.76
CA CYS A 418 20.26 2.14 -6.87
C CYS A 418 20.53 2.90 -5.54
N ALA A 419 21.35 2.34 -4.65
CA ALA A 419 21.60 2.77 -3.30
C ALA A 419 23.02 3.36 -3.07
N SER A 420 23.77 3.70 -4.12
CA SER A 420 25.08 4.34 -3.93
C SER A 420 25.00 5.71 -3.23
N GLY A 421 23.84 6.38 -3.27
CA GLY A 421 23.58 7.61 -2.50
C GLY A 421 23.49 7.41 -0.97
N PHE A 422 23.19 6.19 -0.48
CA PHE A 422 23.03 5.92 0.96
C PHE A 422 24.35 6.03 1.74
N ALA A 423 25.45 5.58 1.13
CA ALA A 423 26.78 5.67 1.72
C ALA A 423 27.20 7.13 1.99
N ASN A 424 26.72 8.06 1.16
CA ASN A 424 27.02 9.49 1.28
C ASN A 424 26.17 10.20 2.35
N VAL A 425 25.08 9.58 2.83
CA VAL A 425 24.14 10.17 3.81
C VAL A 425 24.02 9.38 5.12
N GLY A 426 24.91 8.39 5.33
CA GLY A 426 25.05 7.68 6.61
C GLY A 426 23.96 6.68 6.94
N VAL A 427 23.16 6.23 5.97
CA VAL A 427 22.10 5.24 6.19
C VAL A 427 22.59 3.84 5.79
N GLY A 428 22.42 2.86 6.69
CA GLY A 428 22.81 1.47 6.45
C GLY A 428 22.00 0.82 5.31
N PHE A 429 22.67 -0.04 4.52
CA PHE A 429 22.07 -0.73 3.37
C PHE A 429 20.84 -1.59 3.70
N SER A 430 20.69 -2.04 4.96
CA SER A 430 19.51 -2.79 5.43
C SER A 430 18.20 -2.01 5.34
N ASN A 431 18.27 -0.67 5.27
CA ASN A 431 17.10 0.22 5.21
C ASN A 431 16.79 0.72 3.79
N ALA A 432 17.50 0.22 2.76
CA ALA A 432 17.37 0.71 1.39
C ALA A 432 15.93 0.59 0.83
N ASN A 433 15.19 -0.44 1.24
CA ASN A 433 13.81 -0.65 0.81
C ASN A 433 12.84 0.42 1.34
N GLN A 434 13.07 0.94 2.56
CA GLN A 434 12.24 1.99 3.15
C GLN A 434 12.44 3.34 2.46
N ALA A 435 13.64 3.58 1.93
CA ALA A 435 13.97 4.83 1.26
C ALA A 435 13.74 4.81 -0.25
N THR A 436 13.36 3.66 -0.84
CA THR A 436 13.16 3.49 -2.29
C THR A 436 11.86 2.77 -2.63
N ALA A 437 10.74 3.23 -2.06
CA ALA A 437 9.39 2.70 -2.32
C ALA A 437 9.05 2.51 -3.81
N TRP A 438 9.62 3.34 -4.69
CA TRP A 438 9.43 3.26 -6.13
C TRP A 438 10.17 2.09 -6.78
N LEU A 439 11.24 1.55 -6.18
CA LEU A 439 12.04 0.43 -6.71
C LEU A 439 11.57 -0.95 -6.26
N THR A 440 11.02 -1.01 -5.05
CA THR A 440 10.73 -2.27 -4.38
C THR A 440 9.23 -2.51 -4.33
N ASN A 441 8.87 -3.76 -4.11
CA ASN A 441 7.50 -4.20 -3.89
C ASN A 441 7.06 -4.09 -2.42
N GLY A 442 7.92 -3.55 -1.54
CA GLY A 442 7.72 -3.51 -0.09
C GLY A 442 7.52 -4.86 0.60
N ALA A 443 7.61 -5.99 -0.12
CA ALA A 443 7.35 -7.31 0.41
C ALA A 443 8.60 -7.85 1.11
N TYR A 444 8.41 -8.48 2.27
CA TYR A 444 9.46 -9.17 3.00
C TYR A 444 9.26 -10.70 2.91
N PRO A 445 10.29 -11.49 2.55
CA PRO A 445 11.64 -11.06 2.20
C PRO A 445 11.71 -10.42 0.78
N PRO A 446 12.51 -9.34 0.62
CA PRO A 446 12.56 -8.51 -0.60
C PRO A 446 13.28 -9.14 -1.80
N LEU A 447 13.76 -10.37 -1.67
CA LEU A 447 14.81 -10.92 -2.53
C LEU A 447 14.34 -11.65 -3.80
N LEU A 448 13.03 -11.81 -4.01
CA LEU A 448 12.54 -12.80 -4.99
C LEU A 448 11.51 -12.26 -6.00
N LEU A 449 11.21 -10.95 -6.00
CA LEU A 449 10.30 -10.34 -6.97
C LEU A 449 11.03 -9.33 -7.88
N PRO A 450 10.61 -9.19 -9.16
CA PRO A 450 11.28 -8.31 -10.11
C PRO A 450 11.32 -6.86 -9.64
N THR A 451 12.50 -6.26 -9.69
CA THR A 451 12.70 -4.84 -9.35
C THR A 451 12.67 -3.98 -10.60
N ARG A 452 12.38 -2.69 -10.39
CA ARG A 452 12.41 -1.69 -11.47
C ARG A 452 13.82 -1.21 -11.71
N PHE A 453 14.06 -0.73 -12.93
CA PHE A 453 15.31 -0.12 -13.34
C PHE A 453 15.20 1.40 -13.36
N ALA A 454 16.33 2.07 -13.15
CA ALA A 454 16.50 3.49 -13.37
C ALA A 454 17.88 3.76 -13.96
N VAL A 455 18.03 4.91 -14.63
CA VAL A 455 19.34 5.44 -14.99
C VAL A 455 19.84 6.27 -13.83
N GLN A 456 20.92 5.84 -13.17
CA GLN A 456 21.62 6.66 -12.18
C GLN A 456 22.69 7.49 -12.88
N THR A 457 22.77 8.78 -12.57
CA THR A 457 23.83 9.66 -13.05
C THR A 457 24.49 10.40 -11.89
N GLN A 458 25.81 10.50 -11.93
CA GLN A 458 26.66 11.16 -10.95
C GLN A 458 27.52 12.21 -11.64
N TRP A 459 27.55 13.42 -11.08
CA TRP A 459 28.32 14.54 -11.59
C TRP A 459 29.39 14.98 -10.58
N GLU A 460 30.61 15.22 -11.07
CA GLU A 460 31.67 15.91 -10.30
C GLU A 460 31.72 17.42 -10.65
N GLY A 461 31.04 17.83 -11.72
CA GLY A 461 30.95 19.19 -12.24
C GLY A 461 29.88 19.27 -13.35
N ALA A 462 29.98 20.21 -14.29
CA ALA A 462 29.03 20.28 -15.39
C ALA A 462 29.13 19.07 -16.32
N GLY A 463 27.99 18.47 -16.69
CA GLY A 463 27.95 17.28 -17.53
C GLY A 463 26.56 16.89 -17.99
N THR A 464 26.48 15.99 -18.96
CA THR A 464 25.23 15.45 -19.51
C THR A 464 25.32 13.94 -19.60
N ALA A 465 24.26 13.24 -19.19
CA ALA A 465 24.05 11.83 -19.46
C ALA A 465 22.83 11.65 -20.36
N TRP A 466 22.94 10.76 -21.33
CA TRP A 466 21.93 10.44 -22.33
C TRP A 466 21.50 8.99 -22.20
N ALA A 467 20.23 8.76 -22.48
CA ALA A 467 19.64 7.46 -22.75
C ALA A 467 19.04 7.49 -24.16
N SER A 468 19.39 6.49 -24.96
CA SER A 468 18.84 6.32 -26.31
C SER A 468 17.42 5.77 -26.24
N PHE A 469 16.59 6.16 -27.21
CA PHE A 469 15.33 5.46 -27.46
C PHE A 469 15.58 4.27 -28.38
N ASP A 470 14.91 3.14 -28.12
CA ASP A 470 14.93 1.96 -29.00
C ASP A 470 14.43 2.28 -30.42
N GLU A 471 13.56 3.29 -30.53
CA GLU A 471 13.00 3.78 -31.78
C GLU A 471 12.91 5.31 -31.76
N VAL A 472 13.11 5.92 -32.94
CA VAL A 472 12.92 7.35 -33.15
C VAL A 472 11.51 7.78 -32.71
N LYS A 473 11.43 8.82 -31.88
CA LYS A 473 10.16 9.33 -31.32
C LYS A 473 9.72 10.61 -32.03
N ASP A 474 8.44 10.65 -32.41
CA ASP A 474 7.76 11.87 -32.87
C ASP A 474 7.04 12.55 -31.70
N LEU A 475 7.59 13.69 -31.29
CA LEU A 475 7.07 14.56 -30.24
C LEU A 475 6.42 15.84 -30.80
N SER A 476 6.24 15.96 -32.12
CA SER A 476 5.70 17.18 -32.75
C SER A 476 4.24 17.48 -32.37
N GLY A 477 3.49 16.46 -31.94
CA GLY A 477 2.14 16.60 -31.37
C GLY A 477 2.10 16.81 -29.85
N ALA A 478 3.25 16.78 -29.17
CA ALA A 478 3.34 16.94 -27.74
C ALA A 478 3.48 18.42 -27.35
N THR A 479 2.92 18.78 -26.20
CA THR A 479 3.02 20.14 -25.63
C THR A 479 4.10 20.25 -24.57
N HIS A 480 4.38 19.15 -23.87
CA HIS A 480 5.34 19.08 -22.78
C HIS A 480 6.06 17.74 -22.81
N VAL A 481 7.25 17.72 -22.24
CA VAL A 481 7.91 16.48 -21.80
C VAL A 481 7.99 16.55 -20.28
N SER A 482 7.68 15.43 -19.64
CA SER A 482 7.80 15.25 -18.21
C SER A 482 8.68 14.05 -17.91
N SER A 483 9.33 14.08 -16.75
CA SER A 483 10.11 12.95 -16.26
C SER A 483 9.95 12.83 -14.76
N ARG A 484 9.96 11.61 -14.25
CA ARG A 484 10.11 11.35 -12.81
C ARG A 484 11.58 11.17 -12.49
N VAL A 485 12.10 12.07 -11.66
CA VAL A 485 13.50 12.09 -11.24
C VAL A 485 13.62 11.98 -9.73
N VAL A 486 14.61 11.24 -9.26
CA VAL A 486 15.05 11.26 -7.86
C VAL A 486 16.32 12.09 -7.79
N VAL A 487 16.48 12.88 -6.73
CA VAL A 487 17.65 13.72 -6.52
C VAL A 487 18.19 13.46 -5.12
N SER A 488 19.50 13.17 -4.99
CA SER A 488 20.15 13.01 -3.69
C SER A 488 20.53 14.35 -3.08
N SER A 489 20.90 14.34 -1.80
CA SER A 489 21.54 15.48 -1.13
C SER A 489 23.05 15.25 -1.06
N PRO A 490 23.91 16.19 -1.51
CA PRO A 490 23.56 17.47 -2.13
C PRO A 490 22.96 17.31 -3.54
N ALA A 491 21.96 18.13 -3.85
CA ALA A 491 21.30 18.13 -5.15
C ALA A 491 22.21 18.72 -6.25
N PRO A 492 22.23 18.13 -7.47
CA PRO A 492 22.97 18.69 -8.59
C PRO A 492 22.39 20.05 -9.01
N ALA A 493 23.28 21.01 -9.27
CA ALA A 493 22.91 22.35 -9.70
C ALA A 493 22.31 22.35 -11.11
N ASP A 494 21.23 23.12 -11.30
CA ASP A 494 20.50 23.29 -12.56
C ASP A 494 20.22 21.99 -13.32
N LEU A 495 19.77 20.95 -12.60
CA LEU A 495 19.33 19.69 -13.20
C LEU A 495 18.14 19.94 -14.14
N VAL A 496 18.30 19.55 -15.40
CA VAL A 496 17.32 19.76 -16.48
C VAL A 496 17.24 18.55 -17.40
N LEU A 497 16.11 18.42 -18.10
CA LEU A 497 15.98 17.50 -19.22
C LEU A 497 16.62 18.09 -20.48
N VAL A 498 17.23 17.21 -21.27
CA VAL A 498 17.72 17.53 -22.61
C VAL A 498 17.19 16.53 -23.63
N LEU A 499 16.93 16.98 -24.85
CA LEU A 499 16.55 16.14 -25.99
C LEU A 499 17.59 16.25 -27.09
N ARG A 500 17.77 15.16 -27.85
CA ARG A 500 18.62 15.12 -29.06
C ARG A 500 17.84 14.51 -30.22
N ASP A 501 17.93 15.13 -31.39
CA ASP A 501 17.35 14.59 -32.62
C ASP A 501 18.34 13.76 -33.45
N GLU A 502 17.87 13.15 -34.54
CA GLU A 502 18.67 12.34 -35.46
C GLU A 502 19.80 13.13 -36.16
N SER A 503 19.70 14.46 -36.23
CA SER A 503 20.78 15.32 -36.77
C SER A 503 21.89 15.59 -35.76
N GLY A 504 21.69 15.22 -34.49
CA GLY A 504 22.57 15.55 -33.38
C GLY A 504 22.30 16.92 -32.76
N SER A 505 21.23 17.62 -33.17
CA SER A 505 20.85 18.88 -32.54
C SER A 505 20.28 18.61 -31.15
N GLU A 506 20.65 19.44 -30.18
CA GLU A 506 20.24 19.29 -28.78
C GLU A 506 19.42 20.49 -28.31
N ALA A 507 18.43 20.24 -27.46
CA ALA A 507 17.69 21.29 -26.75
C ALA A 507 17.68 21.02 -25.24
N GLN A 508 18.00 22.06 -24.47
CA GLN A 508 17.83 22.07 -23.02
C GLN A 508 16.43 22.56 -22.67
N LEU A 509 15.70 21.76 -21.90
CA LEU A 509 14.33 22.05 -21.51
C LEU A 509 14.30 22.59 -20.08
N GLN A 510 13.85 23.84 -19.93
CA GLN A 510 13.72 24.44 -18.62
C GLN A 510 12.49 23.89 -17.89
N PRO A 511 12.65 23.32 -16.69
CA PRO A 511 11.52 22.79 -15.96
C PRO A 511 10.67 23.92 -15.38
N THR A 512 9.35 23.73 -15.31
CA THR A 512 8.41 24.65 -14.68
C THR A 512 8.76 24.90 -13.22
N VAL A 513 9.27 23.87 -12.53
CA VAL A 513 9.82 23.97 -11.17
C VAL A 513 11.13 23.21 -11.10
N LYS A 514 12.16 23.85 -10.53
CA LYS A 514 13.47 23.22 -10.30
C LYS A 514 13.34 22.02 -9.36
N SER A 515 13.99 20.91 -9.69
CA SER A 515 14.11 19.76 -8.79
C SER A 515 15.05 20.05 -7.62
N HIS A 516 14.84 19.39 -6.49
CA HIS A 516 15.73 19.44 -5.33
C HIS A 516 15.68 18.11 -4.56
N ALA A 517 16.63 17.87 -3.66
CA ALA A 517 16.54 16.74 -2.76
C ALA A 517 15.34 16.93 -1.81
N VAL A 518 14.34 16.04 -1.90
CA VAL A 518 13.12 16.14 -1.07
C VAL A 518 13.35 15.76 0.38
N THR A 519 14.48 15.10 0.66
CA THR A 519 15.00 14.78 1.99
C THR A 519 16.53 14.91 1.97
N SER A 520 17.16 15.07 3.13
CA SER A 520 18.59 15.36 3.24
C SER A 520 19.41 14.21 3.82
N HIS A 521 19.23 13.83 5.10
CA HIS A 521 19.92 12.71 5.73
C HIS A 521 19.05 12.04 6.83
N GLY A 522 19.66 11.22 7.68
CA GLY A 522 19.03 10.67 8.88
C GLY A 522 17.89 9.67 8.63
N LEU A 523 17.08 9.42 9.67
CA LEU A 523 15.94 8.50 9.64
C LEU A 523 14.84 8.93 8.65
N ALA A 524 14.77 10.23 8.35
CA ALA A 524 13.83 10.81 7.39
C ALA A 524 14.30 10.72 5.93
N PHE A 525 15.50 10.20 5.66
CA PHE A 525 16.02 10.10 4.30
C PHE A 525 15.15 9.21 3.40
N ARG A 526 14.65 9.77 2.31
CA ARG A 526 13.87 9.10 1.26
C ARG A 526 14.36 9.56 -0.11
N MET A 527 14.73 8.59 -0.94
CA MET A 527 14.98 8.80 -2.36
C MET A 527 13.64 8.76 -3.10
N TRP A 528 12.84 9.82 -2.95
CA TRP A 528 11.50 9.88 -3.52
C TRP A 528 11.49 10.59 -4.89
N PRO A 529 10.76 10.05 -5.89
CA PRO A 529 10.75 10.61 -7.24
C PRO A 529 9.82 11.82 -7.36
N GLN A 530 10.31 12.91 -7.95
CA GLN A 530 9.51 14.09 -8.29
C GLN A 530 9.40 14.27 -9.80
N SER A 531 8.26 14.74 -10.27
CA SER A 531 8.05 15.08 -11.67
C SER A 531 8.68 16.43 -12.00
N ILE A 532 9.52 16.45 -13.03
CA ILE A 532 9.98 17.66 -13.70
C ILE A 532 9.24 17.77 -15.03
N VAL A 533 8.57 18.89 -15.26
CA VAL A 533 7.76 19.14 -16.45
C VAL A 533 8.38 20.31 -17.20
N SER A 534 8.56 20.17 -18.51
CA SER A 534 9.08 21.24 -19.36
C SER A 534 8.22 21.39 -20.62
N GLU A 535 7.93 22.63 -21.01
CA GLU A 535 7.21 22.90 -22.26
C GLU A 535 8.11 22.65 -23.47
N LEU A 536 7.52 22.14 -24.56
CA LEU A 536 8.22 21.99 -25.85
C LEU A 536 8.18 23.26 -26.71
N THR A 537 7.90 24.41 -26.12
CA THR A 537 7.82 25.71 -26.82
C THR A 537 9.19 26.34 -27.10
N GLN A 538 10.25 25.87 -26.43
CA GLN A 538 11.60 26.46 -26.47
C GLN A 538 12.67 25.47 -26.98
N THR A 539 12.35 24.69 -28.01
CA THR A 539 13.23 23.62 -28.50
C THR A 539 14.29 24.09 -29.50
N GLY A 540 14.27 25.36 -29.89
CA GLY A 540 15.21 25.90 -30.88
C GLY A 540 15.11 25.17 -32.23
N PRO A 541 16.23 24.76 -32.86
CA PRO A 541 16.23 24.10 -34.16
C PRO A 541 15.90 22.59 -34.13
N LEU A 542 15.57 22.04 -32.96
CA LEU A 542 15.34 20.60 -32.77
C LEU A 542 14.19 20.05 -33.65
N ASP A 543 14.45 19.00 -34.43
CA ASP A 543 13.42 18.29 -35.19
C ASP A 543 12.61 17.36 -34.28
N LEU A 544 11.49 17.87 -33.74
CA LEU A 544 10.60 17.13 -32.86
C LEU A 544 10.01 15.85 -33.47
N LYS A 545 10.08 15.65 -34.79
CA LYS A 545 9.60 14.41 -35.42
C LYS A 545 10.59 13.26 -35.30
N ARG A 546 11.86 13.56 -34.99
CA ARG A 546 12.95 12.59 -35.08
C ARG A 546 13.86 12.62 -33.85
N ILE A 547 13.25 12.50 -32.67
CA ILE A 547 14.00 12.48 -31.41
C ILE A 547 14.59 11.09 -31.17
N THR A 548 15.88 11.03 -30.88
CA THR A 548 16.65 9.79 -30.71
C THR A 548 17.12 9.58 -29.28
N HIS A 549 17.30 10.66 -28.49
CA HIS A 549 17.76 10.56 -27.11
C HIS A 549 17.02 11.53 -26.19
N VAL A 550 16.98 11.15 -24.92
CA VAL A 550 16.66 12.03 -23.79
C VAL A 550 17.76 11.92 -22.75
N GLY A 551 18.03 13.00 -22.03
CA GLY A 551 19.11 13.02 -21.05
C GLY A 551 18.85 13.93 -19.86
N LEU A 552 19.72 13.80 -18.87
CA LEU A 552 19.84 14.70 -17.73
C LEU A 552 21.12 15.52 -17.88
N ARG A 553 21.02 16.84 -17.73
CA ARG A 553 22.17 17.75 -17.69
C ARG A 553 22.18 18.48 -16.35
N ALA A 554 23.37 18.62 -15.76
CA ALA A 554 23.61 19.39 -14.54
C ALA A 554 24.81 20.31 -14.72
N SER A 555 24.85 21.41 -13.97
CA SER A 555 25.94 22.41 -13.97
C SER A 555 26.92 22.23 -12.81
N GLY A 556 26.61 21.37 -11.84
CA GLY A 556 27.43 21.13 -10.64
C GLY A 556 27.31 19.71 -10.11
N PRO A 557 28.06 19.38 -9.04
CA PRO A 557 28.14 18.02 -8.51
C PRO A 557 26.84 17.56 -7.86
N GLY A 558 26.60 16.25 -7.87
CA GLY A 558 25.44 15.61 -7.24
C GLY A 558 25.06 14.30 -7.92
N ASP A 559 24.03 13.62 -7.41
CA ASP A 559 23.46 12.42 -8.04
C ASP A 559 21.97 12.60 -8.36
N ALA A 560 21.53 12.01 -9.45
CA ALA A 560 20.12 11.90 -9.80
C ALA A 560 19.80 10.56 -10.46
N TRP A 561 18.53 10.16 -10.38
CA TRP A 561 18.01 8.99 -11.05
C TRP A 561 16.88 9.39 -11.97
N LEU A 562 16.91 8.89 -13.20
CA LEU A 562 15.83 9.00 -14.18
C LEU A 562 15.01 7.69 -14.16
N LEU A 563 13.73 7.78 -13.80
CA LEU A 563 12.85 6.62 -13.68
C LEU A 563 12.04 6.37 -14.96
N ASP A 564 11.60 7.43 -15.60
CA ASP A 564 10.87 7.41 -16.87
C ASP A 564 10.74 8.82 -17.45
N VAL A 565 10.36 8.86 -18.72
CA VAL A 565 10.04 10.07 -19.48
C VAL A 565 8.70 9.88 -20.18
N SER A 566 7.85 10.90 -20.10
CA SER A 566 6.58 10.96 -20.79
C SER A 566 6.45 12.23 -21.65
N ALA A 567 5.62 12.16 -22.68
CA ALA A 567 5.25 13.30 -23.51
C ALA A 567 3.75 13.60 -23.39
N ARG A 568 3.38 14.85 -23.11
CA ARG A 568 1.99 15.28 -22.95
C ARG A 568 1.34 15.57 -24.29
N ASN A 569 0.36 14.75 -24.66
CA ASN A 569 -0.52 15.01 -25.80
C ASN A 569 -1.93 15.38 -25.31
N PRO A 570 -2.35 16.65 -25.43
CA PRO A 570 -3.65 17.11 -24.93
C PRO A 570 -4.84 16.45 -25.64
N ASN A 571 -4.62 15.88 -26.84
CA ASN A 571 -5.65 15.21 -27.63
C ASN A 571 -5.72 13.70 -27.38
N ARG A 572 -4.95 13.17 -26.42
CA ARG A 572 -4.94 11.73 -26.12
C ARG A 572 -6.31 11.28 -25.59
N PRO A 573 -6.89 10.20 -26.14
CA PRO A 573 -8.13 9.62 -25.60
C PRO A 573 -7.95 9.12 -24.17
N LYS A 574 -8.98 9.32 -23.33
CA LYS A 574 -9.02 8.73 -21.99
C LYS A 574 -9.14 7.21 -22.11
N SER A 575 -8.25 6.47 -21.46
CA SER A 575 -8.35 5.01 -21.39
C SER A 575 -9.48 4.57 -20.48
N THR A 576 -10.22 3.55 -20.92
CA THR A 576 -11.21 2.81 -20.12
C THR A 576 -10.78 1.35 -19.91
N LYS A 577 -9.56 0.98 -20.31
CA LYS A 577 -9.05 -0.39 -20.26
C LYS A 577 -8.84 -0.80 -18.81
N LEU A 578 -9.70 -1.66 -18.28
CA LEU A 578 -9.50 -2.35 -17.01
C LEU A 578 -8.80 -3.68 -17.29
N LEU A 579 -7.76 -4.01 -16.52
CA LEU A 579 -7.10 -5.31 -16.62
C LEU A 579 -7.91 -6.37 -15.87
N PRO A 580 -7.90 -7.64 -16.33
CA PRO A 580 -8.41 -8.76 -15.54
C PRO A 580 -7.72 -8.82 -14.17
N ALA A 581 -8.50 -9.00 -13.12
CA ALA A 581 -7.98 -9.14 -11.76
C ALA A 581 -7.64 -10.60 -11.48
N ALA A 582 -6.42 -10.84 -11.01
CA ALA A 582 -5.91 -12.17 -10.71
C ALA A 582 -5.97 -12.49 -9.21
N SER A 583 -6.51 -13.66 -8.87
CA SER A 583 -6.53 -14.17 -7.49
C SER A 583 -5.81 -15.50 -7.40
N LEU A 584 -5.16 -15.73 -6.27
CA LEU A 584 -4.71 -17.05 -5.87
C LEU A 584 -5.83 -17.80 -5.14
N THR A 585 -5.65 -19.10 -4.95
CA THR A 585 -6.56 -19.92 -4.15
C THR A 585 -5.73 -20.80 -3.25
N ASP A 586 -6.09 -20.82 -1.96
CA ASP A 586 -5.47 -21.73 -0.99
C ASP A 586 -5.54 -23.16 -1.50
N LEU A 587 -4.42 -23.87 -1.37
CA LEU A 587 -4.28 -25.23 -1.84
C LEU A 587 -3.90 -26.13 -0.68
N THR A 588 -4.67 -27.21 -0.47
CA THR A 588 -4.26 -28.30 0.40
C THR A 588 -3.97 -29.53 -0.44
N VAL A 589 -2.78 -30.10 -0.29
CA VAL A 589 -2.36 -31.32 -0.99
C VAL A 589 -1.93 -32.38 -0.01
N THR A 590 -2.12 -33.65 -0.37
CA THR A 590 -1.66 -34.79 0.40
C THR A 590 -0.55 -35.50 -0.35
N THR A 591 0.62 -35.65 0.27
CA THR A 591 1.82 -36.16 -0.39
C THR A 591 2.50 -37.22 0.47
N GLY A 592 2.89 -38.35 -0.13
CA GLY A 592 3.71 -39.37 0.52
C GLY A 592 5.19 -39.26 0.16
N PRO A 593 6.07 -40.12 0.73
CA PRO A 593 7.52 -39.99 0.58
C PRO A 593 7.97 -39.84 -0.89
N GLY A 594 8.94 -38.96 -1.11
CA GLY A 594 9.54 -38.68 -2.42
C GLY A 594 9.17 -37.33 -3.03
N GLU A 595 9.58 -37.14 -4.28
CA GLU A 595 9.37 -35.89 -5.03
C GLU A 595 8.01 -35.87 -5.71
N SER A 596 7.33 -34.73 -5.63
CA SER A 596 6.09 -34.48 -6.36
C SER A 596 5.98 -33.01 -6.77
N THR A 597 5.07 -32.73 -7.71
CA THR A 597 4.78 -31.35 -8.12
C THR A 597 3.29 -31.09 -8.00
N SER A 598 2.95 -30.07 -7.20
CA SER A 598 1.59 -29.54 -7.07
C SER A 598 1.43 -28.28 -7.91
N GLN A 599 0.19 -27.84 -8.14
CA GLN A 599 -0.11 -26.69 -8.98
C GLN A 599 -1.05 -25.74 -8.23
N VAL A 600 -0.53 -24.58 -7.83
CA VAL A 600 -1.36 -23.50 -7.27
C VAL A 600 -2.00 -22.75 -8.41
N ARG A 601 -3.32 -22.59 -8.37
CA ARG A 601 -4.07 -21.95 -9.45
C ARG A 601 -4.04 -20.43 -9.30
N VAL A 602 -3.68 -19.75 -10.38
CA VAL A 602 -3.96 -18.32 -10.59
C VAL A 602 -5.25 -18.24 -11.39
N SER A 603 -6.28 -17.56 -10.86
CA SER A 603 -7.58 -17.39 -11.52
C SER A 603 -7.79 -15.93 -11.94
N LEU A 604 -8.38 -15.70 -13.11
CA LEU A 604 -8.77 -14.37 -13.57
C LEU A 604 -10.29 -14.19 -13.58
N ASP A 605 -10.76 -13.05 -13.09
CA ASP A 605 -12.18 -12.66 -13.10
C ASP A 605 -12.78 -12.62 -14.53
N THR A 606 -11.96 -12.21 -15.48
CA THR A 606 -12.24 -12.09 -16.91
C THR A 606 -11.14 -12.77 -17.72
N PRO A 607 -11.40 -13.23 -18.96
CA PRO A 607 -10.37 -13.85 -19.78
C PRO A 607 -9.23 -12.86 -20.03
N ALA A 608 -7.99 -13.35 -20.00
CA ALA A 608 -6.83 -12.55 -20.41
C ALA A 608 -7.05 -12.03 -21.83
N GLY A 609 -6.85 -10.73 -22.05
CA GLY A 609 -6.94 -10.15 -23.40
C GLY A 609 -5.80 -10.66 -24.29
N GLU A 610 -4.65 -10.01 -24.17
CA GLU A 610 -3.43 -10.34 -24.95
C GLU A 610 -2.55 -11.38 -24.24
N GLY A 611 -3.05 -12.00 -23.16
CA GLY A 611 -2.21 -12.75 -22.22
C GLY A 611 -1.46 -11.83 -21.27
N GLY A 612 -0.52 -12.40 -20.51
CA GLY A 612 0.31 -11.66 -19.57
C GLY A 612 1.27 -12.54 -18.80
N THR A 613 2.15 -11.91 -18.04
CA THR A 613 3.16 -12.58 -17.20
C THR A 613 3.05 -12.15 -15.76
N PHE A 614 3.51 -13.00 -14.86
CA PHE A 614 3.54 -12.73 -13.43
C PHE A 614 4.76 -13.41 -12.80
N ALA A 615 5.31 -12.80 -11.76
CA ALA A 615 6.29 -13.45 -10.90
C ALA A 615 5.58 -14.12 -9.72
N TYR A 616 6.19 -15.18 -9.18
CA TYR A 616 5.73 -15.82 -7.96
C TYR A 616 6.89 -16.17 -7.04
N VAL A 617 6.60 -16.21 -5.75
CA VAL A 617 7.55 -16.59 -4.70
C VAL A 617 6.87 -17.53 -3.72
N ILE A 618 7.50 -18.67 -3.46
CA ILE A 618 7.05 -19.64 -2.48
C ILE A 618 8.08 -19.67 -1.36
N SER A 619 7.58 -19.58 -0.13
CA SER A 619 8.40 -19.40 1.06
C SER A 619 7.80 -20.16 2.25
N HIS A 620 8.55 -20.20 3.35
CA HIS A 620 8.12 -20.75 4.65
C HIS A 620 7.84 -22.27 4.69
N GLY A 621 8.10 -23.00 3.61
CA GLY A 621 7.84 -24.45 3.53
C GLY A 621 8.95 -25.38 4.03
N GLY A 622 10.06 -24.83 4.54
CA GLY A 622 11.20 -25.61 5.05
C GLY A 622 11.81 -26.54 3.99
N GLU A 623 12.22 -27.73 4.41
CA GLU A 623 12.77 -28.76 3.50
C GLU A 623 11.69 -29.43 2.63
N VAL A 624 10.43 -29.47 3.11
CA VAL A 624 9.32 -30.12 2.39
C VAL A 624 8.89 -29.31 1.16
N VAL A 625 8.84 -27.99 1.30
CA VAL A 625 8.62 -27.06 0.19
C VAL A 625 9.72 -26.00 0.23
N LYS A 626 10.82 -26.30 -0.46
CA LYS A 626 11.96 -25.38 -0.55
C LYS A 626 11.55 -24.04 -1.16
N PRO A 627 12.17 -22.93 -0.72
CA PRO A 627 11.95 -21.63 -1.33
C PRO A 627 12.19 -21.69 -2.84
N GLN A 628 11.22 -21.21 -3.60
CA GLN A 628 11.26 -21.20 -5.07
C GLN A 628 10.64 -19.91 -5.58
N SER A 629 11.12 -19.45 -6.72
CA SER A 629 10.56 -18.30 -7.41
C SER A 629 10.63 -18.53 -8.91
N GLY A 630 9.79 -17.84 -9.66
CA GLY A 630 9.76 -17.96 -11.11
C GLY A 630 8.83 -16.95 -11.76
N VAL A 631 8.74 -17.05 -13.08
CA VAL A 631 7.83 -16.27 -13.91
C VAL A 631 6.84 -17.21 -14.57
N GLY A 632 5.56 -17.01 -14.30
CA GLY A 632 4.46 -17.67 -14.97
C GLY A 632 3.89 -16.82 -16.12
N THR A 633 3.15 -17.48 -17.00
CA THR A 633 2.48 -16.85 -18.14
C THR A 633 1.00 -17.26 -18.18
N VAL A 634 0.13 -16.31 -18.47
CA VAL A 634 -1.26 -16.54 -18.84
C VAL A 634 -1.39 -16.34 -20.34
N THR A 635 -1.90 -17.35 -21.05
CA THR A 635 -2.09 -17.27 -22.49
C THR A 635 -3.29 -16.40 -22.86
N PRO A 636 -3.31 -15.79 -24.07
CA PRO A 636 -4.46 -15.03 -24.54
C PRO A 636 -5.78 -15.84 -24.47
N GLY A 637 -6.84 -15.21 -23.97
CA GLY A 637 -8.16 -15.83 -23.78
C GLY A 637 -8.27 -16.80 -22.60
N ALA A 638 -7.17 -17.15 -21.92
CA ALA A 638 -7.23 -18.02 -20.75
C ALA A 638 -7.82 -17.30 -19.53
N ARG A 639 -8.45 -18.08 -18.66
CA ARG A 639 -8.96 -17.61 -17.35
C ARG A 639 -8.12 -18.10 -16.17
N PHE A 640 -7.11 -18.90 -16.44
CA PHE A 640 -6.30 -19.52 -15.42
C PHE A 640 -4.87 -19.74 -15.90
N ALA A 641 -3.94 -19.72 -14.95
CA ALA A 641 -2.60 -20.25 -15.07
C ALA A 641 -2.28 -21.06 -13.82
N SER A 642 -1.14 -21.75 -13.84
CA SER A 642 -0.69 -22.56 -12.72
C SER A 642 0.72 -22.18 -12.31
N ILE A 643 0.94 -22.13 -11.01
CA ILE A 643 2.25 -22.02 -10.38
C ILE A 643 2.68 -23.44 -9.98
N PRO A 644 3.74 -23.99 -10.61
CA PRO A 644 4.28 -25.28 -10.18
C PRO A 644 4.93 -25.14 -8.81
N VAL A 645 4.65 -26.10 -7.94
CA VAL A 645 5.24 -26.19 -6.61
C VAL A 645 5.89 -27.54 -6.45
N SER A 646 7.21 -27.58 -6.41
CA SER A 646 7.95 -28.78 -6.02
C SER A 646 7.78 -29.07 -4.53
N VAL A 647 7.43 -30.32 -4.21
CA VAL A 647 7.27 -30.83 -2.85
C VAL A 647 8.16 -32.06 -2.70
N SER A 648 9.09 -32.02 -1.75
CA SER A 648 9.99 -33.12 -1.41
C SER A 648 9.59 -33.66 -0.06
N MET A 649 8.75 -34.71 -0.03
CA MET A 649 8.27 -35.26 1.23
C MET A 649 9.29 -36.26 1.77
N PRO A 650 9.85 -36.04 2.98
CA PRO A 650 10.72 -37.02 3.63
C PRO A 650 9.96 -38.29 4.04
N GLU A 651 10.71 -39.36 4.30
CA GLU A 651 10.19 -40.61 4.88
C GLU A 651 9.60 -40.40 6.29
N THR A 652 10.08 -39.37 7.00
CA THR A 652 9.63 -38.96 8.34
C THR A 652 9.20 -37.50 8.37
N SER A 653 8.05 -37.19 8.98
CA SER A 653 7.57 -35.80 9.11
C SER A 653 6.90 -35.55 10.46
N THR A 654 6.98 -34.31 10.95
CA THR A 654 6.37 -33.89 12.22
C THR A 654 4.94 -33.36 12.09
N GLY A 655 4.42 -33.25 10.86
CA GLY A 655 3.04 -32.82 10.63
C GLY A 655 2.83 -32.06 9.32
N PRO A 656 1.71 -31.33 9.20
CA PRO A 656 1.42 -30.47 8.06
C PRO A 656 2.52 -29.44 7.83
N THR A 657 2.96 -29.28 6.58
CA THR A 657 3.82 -28.17 6.18
C THR A 657 2.97 -27.04 5.63
N LEU A 658 3.15 -25.83 6.14
CA LEU A 658 2.56 -24.61 5.58
C LEU A 658 3.60 -23.88 4.75
N ALA A 659 3.31 -23.62 3.49
CA ALA A 659 4.07 -22.70 2.65
C ALA A 659 3.19 -21.50 2.26
N LYS A 660 3.82 -20.36 2.02
CA LYS A 660 3.18 -19.15 1.50
C LYS A 660 3.54 -18.97 0.04
N VAL A 661 2.54 -18.68 -0.79
CA VAL A 661 2.71 -18.38 -2.22
C VAL A 661 2.30 -16.93 -2.45
N ASN A 662 3.27 -16.13 -2.87
CA ASN A 662 3.07 -14.75 -3.26
C ASN A 662 3.03 -14.64 -4.78
N PHE A 663 2.21 -13.73 -5.29
CA PHE A 663 1.98 -13.49 -6.70
C PHE A 663 2.11 -12.01 -7.02
N TYR A 664 2.75 -11.71 -8.16
CA TYR A 664 3.02 -10.36 -8.61
C TYR A 664 2.84 -10.23 -10.12
N PRO A 665 1.79 -9.54 -10.60
CA PRO A 665 1.61 -9.27 -12.02
C PRO A 665 2.76 -8.46 -12.62
N LEU A 666 3.24 -8.87 -13.78
CA LEU A 666 4.23 -8.16 -14.57
C LEU A 666 3.61 -7.49 -15.80
N SER A 667 2.58 -8.11 -16.38
CA SER A 667 1.85 -7.57 -17.53
C SER A 667 0.46 -8.19 -17.65
N GLY A 668 -0.47 -7.50 -18.32
CA GLY A 668 -1.73 -8.08 -18.82
C GLY A 668 -2.82 -8.38 -17.77
N MET A 669 -2.53 -8.23 -16.48
CA MET A 669 -3.46 -8.46 -15.37
C MET A 669 -3.17 -7.53 -14.18
N SER A 670 -4.17 -7.28 -13.34
CA SER A 670 -4.04 -6.63 -12.03
C SER A 670 -4.18 -7.65 -10.91
N VAL A 671 -4.04 -7.20 -9.65
CA VAL A 671 -4.14 -8.06 -8.47
C VAL A 671 -5.59 -8.03 -7.97
N ALA A 672 -6.17 -9.15 -7.60
CA ALA A 672 -7.30 -9.24 -6.67
C ALA A 672 -6.82 -9.81 -5.34
N ASP A 673 -6.03 -10.87 -5.42
CA ASP A 673 -5.38 -11.50 -4.27
C ASP A 673 -3.93 -11.84 -4.62
N SER A 674 -2.98 -11.32 -3.83
CA SER A 674 -1.54 -11.49 -4.03
C SER A 674 -0.94 -12.63 -3.21
N GLU A 675 -1.68 -13.25 -2.28
CA GLU A 675 -1.14 -14.26 -1.36
C GLU A 675 -2.08 -15.48 -1.25
N SER A 676 -1.52 -16.68 -1.20
CA SER A 676 -2.27 -17.87 -0.80
C SER A 676 -1.44 -18.79 0.09
N ARG A 677 -2.13 -19.65 0.81
CA ARG A 677 -1.55 -20.69 1.64
C ARG A 677 -1.52 -22.00 0.87
N LEU A 678 -0.37 -22.67 0.92
CA LEU A 678 -0.22 -24.06 0.54
C LEU A 678 -0.06 -24.90 1.81
N ILE A 679 -0.96 -25.85 2.03
CA ILE A 679 -0.91 -26.80 3.13
C ILE A 679 -0.57 -28.17 2.55
N VAL A 680 0.59 -28.72 2.90
CA VAL A 680 1.01 -30.08 2.51
C VAL A 680 0.78 -31.01 3.69
N LEU A 681 -0.17 -31.93 3.53
CA LEU A 681 -0.49 -32.97 4.50
C LEU A 681 0.32 -34.23 4.18
N PRO A 682 1.13 -34.73 5.13
CA PRO A 682 1.87 -35.97 4.92
C PRO A 682 0.92 -37.18 4.91
N ILE A 683 1.15 -38.15 4.00
CA ILE A 683 0.48 -39.47 4.01
C ILE A 683 1.49 -40.59 3.84
N GLY A 684 1.35 -41.68 4.60
CA GLY A 684 2.26 -42.83 4.47
C GLY A 684 3.71 -42.52 4.89
N VAL A 685 3.95 -41.43 5.61
CA VAL A 685 5.21 -41.11 6.25
C VAL A 685 5.19 -41.61 7.70
N ALA A 686 6.35 -41.93 8.25
CA ALA A 686 6.47 -42.13 9.70
C ALA A 686 6.37 -40.76 10.41
N ILE A 687 5.65 -40.71 11.53
CA ILE A 687 5.58 -39.51 12.38
C ILE A 687 6.38 -39.83 13.65
N PRO A 688 7.63 -39.34 13.75
CA PRO A 688 8.42 -39.53 14.95
C PRO A 688 7.73 -38.91 16.15
N THR A 689 7.64 -39.63 17.26
CA THR A 689 7.00 -39.14 18.48
C THR A 689 7.98 -39.03 19.62
N ALA A 690 7.75 -38.06 20.51
CA ALA A 690 8.44 -37.95 21.78
C ALA A 690 7.44 -37.82 22.93
N ARG A 691 7.92 -38.13 24.13
CA ARG A 691 7.17 -38.00 25.37
C ARG A 691 8.01 -37.28 26.41
N ILE A 692 7.42 -36.29 27.06
CA ILE A 692 8.01 -35.68 28.26
C ILE A 692 7.92 -36.72 29.39
N ILE A 693 9.08 -37.18 29.86
CA ILE A 693 9.19 -38.18 30.93
C ILE A 693 9.21 -37.51 32.30
N GLN A 694 9.84 -36.34 32.37
CA GLN A 694 9.92 -35.54 33.60
C GLN A 694 9.53 -34.10 33.28
N ALA A 695 8.27 -33.76 33.56
CA ALA A 695 7.72 -32.41 33.37
C ALA A 695 7.97 -31.49 34.58
N GLN A 696 8.24 -32.06 35.74
CA GLN A 696 8.49 -31.32 36.98
C GLN A 696 9.91 -31.53 37.46
N ALA A 697 10.57 -30.44 37.86
CA ALA A 697 11.89 -30.46 38.46
C ALA A 697 11.89 -29.66 39.76
N ALA A 698 12.53 -30.21 40.79
CA ALA A 698 12.76 -29.50 42.05
C ALA A 698 14.19 -29.76 42.50
N ALA A 699 14.89 -28.71 42.89
CA ALA A 699 16.28 -28.83 43.35
C ALA A 699 16.60 -27.74 44.39
N PRO A 700 17.44 -28.02 45.40
CA PRO A 700 17.84 -27.01 46.38
C PRO A 700 18.74 -25.95 45.72
N ALA A 701 18.87 -24.79 46.38
CA ALA A 701 19.78 -23.74 45.94
C ALA A 701 21.22 -24.27 45.75
N GLY A 702 21.90 -23.80 44.70
CA GLY A 702 23.24 -24.30 44.32
C GLY A 702 23.24 -25.65 43.60
N SER A 703 22.08 -26.25 43.33
CA SER A 703 21.95 -27.53 42.62
C SER A 703 21.44 -27.34 41.17
N VAL A 704 20.94 -28.39 40.52
CA VAL A 704 20.57 -28.39 39.11
C VAL A 704 19.13 -28.90 38.93
N LEU A 705 18.28 -28.10 38.29
CA LEU A 705 16.97 -28.54 37.80
C LEU A 705 17.18 -29.39 36.54
N THR A 706 16.45 -30.50 36.42
CA THR A 706 16.56 -31.41 35.28
C THR A 706 15.18 -31.78 34.77
N TRP A 707 15.00 -31.66 33.45
CA TRP A 707 13.85 -32.20 32.72
C TRP A 707 14.33 -33.20 31.68
N THR A 708 13.48 -34.17 31.35
CA THR A 708 13.83 -35.24 30.41
C THR A 708 12.70 -35.52 29.45
N ILE A 709 13.05 -35.54 28.17
CA ILE A 709 12.21 -35.92 27.05
C ILE A 709 12.77 -37.21 26.47
N ARG A 710 11.91 -38.13 26.06
CA ARG A 710 12.31 -39.35 25.37
C ARG A 710 11.63 -39.41 24.01
N ALA A 711 12.42 -39.40 22.94
CA ALA A 711 11.97 -39.73 21.60
C ALA A 711 11.81 -41.24 21.42
N ALA A 712 11.01 -41.66 20.44
CA ALA A 712 10.96 -43.06 20.01
C ALA A 712 12.36 -43.54 19.54
N GLU A 713 12.63 -44.85 19.63
CA GLU A 713 13.98 -45.44 19.44
C GLU A 713 14.60 -45.22 18.04
N ASP A 714 13.84 -44.71 17.08
CA ASP A 714 14.15 -44.59 15.65
C ASP A 714 14.26 -43.14 15.13
N VAL A 715 14.35 -42.14 16.02
CA VAL A 715 14.42 -40.71 15.63
C VAL A 715 15.85 -40.17 15.68
N LEU A 716 16.56 -40.20 14.55
CA LEU A 716 17.98 -39.81 14.48
C LEU A 716 18.21 -38.28 14.44
N ASP A 717 17.22 -37.49 13.98
CA ASP A 717 17.37 -36.04 13.73
C ASP A 717 16.42 -35.15 14.59
N ALA A 718 15.94 -35.66 15.73
CA ALA A 718 15.13 -34.84 16.64
C ALA A 718 15.99 -33.91 17.50
N SER A 719 15.52 -32.69 17.71
CA SER A 719 16.05 -31.75 18.69
C SER A 719 14.92 -31.05 19.43
N PHE A 720 15.20 -30.59 20.65
CA PHE A 720 14.21 -29.93 21.50
C PHE A 720 14.83 -28.68 22.11
N GLU A 721 14.04 -27.63 22.22
CA GLU A 721 14.37 -26.41 22.96
C GLU A 721 13.28 -26.11 23.97
N ALA A 722 13.62 -25.45 25.07
CA ALA A 722 12.67 -24.88 26.01
C ALA A 722 12.71 -23.35 25.91
N MET A 723 11.55 -22.74 25.77
CA MET A 723 11.36 -21.29 25.86
C MET A 723 10.79 -20.94 27.23
N PHE A 724 11.37 -19.97 27.91
CA PHE A 724 10.85 -19.50 29.19
C PHE A 724 9.54 -18.72 28.96
N VAL A 725 8.48 -19.17 29.61
CA VAL A 725 7.15 -18.56 29.60
C VAL A 725 7.02 -17.60 30.78
N ASP A 726 7.43 -18.06 31.96
CA ASP A 726 7.46 -17.27 33.19
C ASP A 726 8.58 -17.73 34.12
N GLN A 727 9.15 -16.79 34.88
CA GLN A 727 10.21 -17.04 35.87
C GLN A 727 10.29 -15.89 36.87
N ASP A 728 10.55 -16.19 38.14
CA ASP A 728 10.61 -15.20 39.23
C ASP A 728 12.01 -15.09 39.87
N ILE A 729 13.06 -15.29 39.07
CA ILE A 729 14.44 -15.14 39.53
C ILE A 729 14.64 -13.71 40.07
N PRO A 730 15.07 -13.51 41.34
CA PRO A 730 15.34 -12.17 41.83
C PRO A 730 16.52 -11.54 41.10
N ARG A 731 16.43 -10.22 40.85
CA ARG A 731 17.36 -9.47 39.99
C ARG A 731 18.82 -9.64 40.38
N GLU A 732 19.12 -9.73 41.67
CA GLU A 732 20.49 -9.93 42.18
C GLU A 732 21.10 -11.30 41.84
N TYR A 733 20.30 -12.28 41.39
CA TYR A 733 20.73 -13.63 40.99
C TYR A 733 20.69 -13.88 39.48
N GLU A 734 20.12 -12.96 38.68
CA GLU A 734 19.99 -13.12 37.22
C GLU A 734 21.35 -13.28 36.51
N GLU A 735 22.32 -12.41 36.81
CA GLU A 735 23.65 -12.48 36.22
C GLU A 735 24.34 -13.82 36.56
N GLN A 736 24.26 -14.24 37.83
CA GLN A 736 24.82 -15.51 38.27
C GLN A 736 24.13 -16.72 37.63
N PHE A 737 22.81 -16.66 37.45
CA PHE A 737 22.04 -17.71 36.78
C PHE A 737 22.47 -17.86 35.31
N LEU A 738 22.65 -16.74 34.59
CA LEU A 738 23.13 -16.76 33.20
C LEU A 738 24.58 -17.26 33.09
N GLU A 739 25.46 -16.84 34.01
CA GLU A 739 26.85 -17.34 34.06
C GLU A 739 26.93 -18.86 34.30
N LEU A 740 26.05 -19.40 35.14
CA LEU A 740 25.97 -20.83 35.42
C LEU A 740 25.38 -21.65 34.26
N ASN A 741 24.64 -21.02 33.35
CA ASN A 741 23.95 -21.68 32.25
C ASN A 741 24.32 -21.07 30.89
N PRO A 742 25.60 -21.22 30.44
CA PRO A 742 26.10 -20.57 29.24
C PRO A 742 25.49 -21.08 27.92
N HIS A 743 24.72 -22.18 27.97
CA HIS A 743 24.01 -22.75 26.82
C HIS A 743 22.65 -22.06 26.58
N ILE A 744 22.18 -21.24 27.53
CA ILE A 744 21.01 -20.39 27.34
C ILE A 744 21.37 -19.23 26.42
N TYR A 745 20.47 -18.89 25.51
CA TYR A 745 20.63 -17.75 24.62
C TYR A 745 19.37 -16.90 24.53
N LEU A 746 19.55 -15.65 24.08
CA LEU A 746 18.48 -14.66 23.93
C LEU A 746 18.17 -14.45 22.45
N GLU A 747 16.89 -14.45 22.12
CA GLU A 747 16.38 -13.98 20.83
C GLU A 747 15.35 -12.87 21.07
N GLY A 748 15.77 -11.62 20.91
CA GLY A 748 14.97 -10.45 21.27
C GLY A 748 14.76 -10.35 22.79
N ARG A 749 13.50 -10.49 23.25
CA ARG A 749 13.12 -10.49 24.68
C ARG A 749 12.88 -11.90 25.24
N ARG A 750 13.05 -12.95 24.43
CA ARG A 750 12.78 -14.34 24.81
C ARG A 750 14.08 -15.07 25.16
N VAL A 751 13.98 -16.00 26.11
CA VAL A 751 15.08 -16.82 26.61
C VAL A 751 14.87 -18.26 26.16
N TYR A 752 15.90 -18.90 25.60
CA TYR A 752 15.86 -20.26 25.06
C TYR A 752 16.95 -21.14 25.64
N ALA A 753 16.62 -22.41 25.91
CA ALA A 753 17.56 -23.41 26.39
C ALA A 753 17.46 -24.72 25.57
N PRO A 754 18.53 -25.15 24.88
CA PRO A 754 18.53 -26.41 24.14
C PRO A 754 18.61 -27.62 25.07
N PHE A 755 18.00 -28.74 24.65
CA PHE A 755 18.19 -30.03 25.33
C PHE A 755 19.44 -30.73 24.80
N ASP A 756 20.23 -31.29 25.71
CA ASP A 756 21.34 -32.17 25.37
C ASP A 756 20.82 -33.55 24.94
N GLN A 757 21.28 -34.04 23.79
CA GLN A 757 20.98 -35.39 23.36
C GLN A 757 21.81 -36.39 24.18
N MET A 758 21.11 -37.32 24.83
CA MET A 758 21.66 -38.43 25.60
C MET A 758 21.60 -39.72 24.77
N SER A 759 22.10 -40.84 25.30
CA SER A 759 21.98 -42.14 24.66
C SER A 759 20.51 -42.61 24.59
N ASN A 760 20.20 -43.49 23.63
CA ASN A 760 18.91 -44.17 23.50
C ASN A 760 17.68 -43.25 23.30
N GLY A 761 17.85 -42.10 22.65
CA GLY A 761 16.75 -41.19 22.32
C GLY A 761 16.24 -40.35 23.51
N GLU A 762 16.98 -40.30 24.62
CA GLU A 762 16.70 -39.36 25.71
C GLU A 762 17.34 -38.00 25.45
N PHE A 763 16.65 -36.95 25.85
CA PHE A 763 17.08 -35.57 25.73
C PHE A 763 16.90 -34.91 27.09
N LYS A 764 17.93 -34.20 27.57
CA LYS A 764 17.95 -33.66 28.92
C LYS A 764 18.23 -32.16 28.90
N LEU A 765 17.40 -31.39 29.59
CA LEU A 765 17.65 -29.99 29.90
C LEU A 765 18.10 -29.89 31.34
N SER A 766 19.21 -29.21 31.59
CA SER A 766 19.78 -29.02 32.93
C SER A 766 20.05 -27.55 33.20
N LEU A 767 19.41 -27.00 34.23
CA LEU A 767 19.58 -25.60 34.63
C LEU A 767 20.20 -25.52 36.03
N ALA A 768 21.41 -24.99 36.13
CA ALA A 768 22.13 -24.79 37.37
C ALA A 768 21.59 -23.56 38.13
N LEU A 769 21.39 -23.71 39.43
CA LEU A 769 20.82 -22.70 40.32
C LEU A 769 21.93 -21.98 41.09
N PRO A 770 21.88 -20.64 41.20
CA PRO A 770 22.76 -19.86 42.07
C PRO A 770 22.78 -20.36 43.52
N SER A 771 23.95 -20.30 44.16
CA SER A 771 24.07 -20.58 45.58
C SER A 771 23.36 -19.50 46.40
N GLY A 772 22.34 -19.90 47.16
CA GLY A 772 21.53 -18.99 47.97
C GLY A 772 20.31 -18.38 47.28
N ILE A 773 19.96 -18.81 46.07
CA ILE A 773 18.69 -18.43 45.44
C ILE A 773 17.50 -18.83 46.36
N PRO A 774 16.47 -17.98 46.54
CA PRO A 774 15.40 -18.27 47.48
C PRO A 774 14.60 -19.55 47.13
N ALA A 775 14.27 -20.33 48.16
CA ALA A 775 13.31 -21.43 48.01
C ALA A 775 11.95 -20.87 47.57
N GLY A 776 11.31 -21.56 46.62
CA GLY A 776 10.04 -21.12 46.01
C GLY A 776 10.19 -20.39 44.68
N THR A 777 11.42 -19.99 44.27
CA THR A 777 11.67 -19.49 42.90
C THR A 777 11.22 -20.55 41.90
N TYR A 778 10.39 -20.19 40.92
CA TYR A 778 9.78 -21.06 39.92
C TYR A 778 10.19 -20.70 38.48
N PHE A 779 10.00 -21.69 37.60
CA PHE A 779 10.27 -21.61 36.18
C PHE A 779 9.15 -22.33 35.43
N GLU A 780 8.57 -21.68 34.44
CA GLU A 780 7.58 -22.24 33.53
C GLU A 780 8.14 -22.18 32.11
N LEU A 781 8.24 -23.33 31.44
CA LEU A 781 8.84 -23.43 30.11
C LEU A 781 7.93 -24.17 29.12
N GLU A 782 7.91 -23.68 27.88
CA GLU A 782 7.27 -24.30 26.73
C GLU A 782 8.32 -25.09 25.92
N VAL A 783 8.01 -26.35 25.58
CA VAL A 783 8.90 -27.17 24.74
C VAL A 783 8.61 -26.92 23.27
N LEU A 784 9.65 -26.58 22.50
CA LEU A 784 9.62 -26.39 21.06
C LEU A 784 10.30 -27.58 20.38
N PRO A 785 9.53 -28.58 19.90
CA PRO A 785 10.12 -29.77 19.28
C PRO A 785 10.45 -29.55 17.80
N ARG A 786 11.57 -30.13 17.34
CA ARG A 786 11.96 -30.22 15.93
C ARG A 786 12.26 -31.67 15.58
N GLY A 787 11.67 -32.18 14.49
CA GLY A 787 11.89 -33.56 14.05
C GLY A 787 11.06 -34.64 14.78
N ALA A 788 10.33 -34.32 15.85
CA ALA A 788 9.35 -35.21 16.49
C ALA A 788 8.13 -34.46 17.03
N LEU A 789 7.00 -35.16 17.21
CA LEU A 789 5.78 -34.63 17.84
C LEU A 789 5.68 -35.06 19.30
N ILE A 790 5.44 -34.12 20.22
CA ILE A 790 5.23 -34.44 21.64
C ILE A 790 3.81 -34.97 21.83
N THR A 791 3.69 -36.20 22.30
CA THR A 791 2.41 -36.92 22.39
C THR A 791 1.68 -36.73 23.70
N ASN A 792 2.30 -36.10 24.70
CA ASN A 792 1.69 -35.74 25.97
C ASN A 792 1.79 -34.22 26.23
N PRO A 793 0.67 -33.50 26.43
CA PRO A 793 0.73 -32.09 26.77
C PRO A 793 1.21 -31.92 28.22
N SER A 794 2.31 -31.19 28.39
CA SER A 794 2.77 -30.69 29.70
C SER A 794 3.78 -29.57 29.49
N GLU A 795 3.53 -28.40 30.06
CA GLU A 795 4.55 -27.37 30.31
C GLU A 795 5.59 -27.94 31.29
N LEU A 796 6.84 -27.51 31.14
CA LEU A 796 7.90 -27.87 32.07
C LEU A 796 7.88 -26.90 33.23
N VAL A 797 7.78 -27.43 34.45
CA VAL A 797 7.76 -26.62 35.66
C VAL A 797 8.97 -26.96 36.52
N GLY A 798 9.68 -25.94 36.98
CA GLY A 798 10.82 -26.05 37.88
C GLY A 798 10.61 -25.21 39.13
N TRP A 799 11.12 -25.65 40.28
CA TRP A 799 11.21 -24.76 41.44
C TRP A 799 12.40 -25.07 42.35
N VAL A 800 12.85 -24.04 43.06
CA VAL A 800 13.88 -24.18 44.09
C VAL A 800 13.25 -24.79 45.34
N SER A 801 13.66 -26.00 45.70
CA SER A 801 13.18 -26.68 46.91
C SER A 801 13.85 -26.11 48.17
N GLN A 802 13.26 -26.41 49.32
CA GLN A 802 13.88 -26.13 50.62
C GLN A 802 15.18 -26.89 50.82
#